data_AF-A0A293MT51-F1
#
_entry.id   AF-A0A293MT51-F1
#
_cell.length_a   1.000
_cell.length_b   1.000
_cell.length_c   1.000
_cell.angle_alpha   90.00
_cell.angle_beta   90.00
_cell.angle_gamma   90.00
#
_symmetry.space_group_name_H-M   'P 1'
#
loop_
_entity.id
_entity.type
_entity.pdbx_description
1 polymer ?
#
loop_
_entity_poly.entity_id
_entity_poly.type
_entity_poly.pdbx_seq_one_letter_code
_entity_poly.pdbx_strand_id
1 'polypeptide(L)'
;MAINPGEETKMQMFIWNNIFFSLGFDVRDHYKELGGDAAAHAAPASDLQGVRAYAALDIEGLCTLGTVVVDYRGYRVTAQSIIPGILEREQDQSVVYGSVDFGRTVVASQEYLDLLKKAGNALKILPHKVVNEKGEEVELCSSVECKGIIGNDNRRYILDLLRTFPPDVNFLMLEDVELCKEAEDAGFPRRHRHQLCTLRQELVDAFVESRYVLFMKLAAYHLHALENSQGAEEEKKEVTEGVDNHKEVIAKAAQGVGSLKDTEFDVRFNPDVFSPGVKPAADEQQLQKEKHLVVEAAKYLITEQLPGFVKDCLDHSASPVDGITLSEALHARGINIRYLGTLVNIISSVEQLKYLHSIAMCELICRSAKHVFATYLQAVEACHLAQAMSHFLNCLLGSASCVALLPEDRTNGGRRRGRRQRRHQGPVQDSTEWTQINQRSLFQQIKVEMESYYGWRPQDPQPTSIEELCEPLGLQRIILLRNFCHKTGLQLAHKEYGLEHHTRPPFSAEDVLQVFPLAKHVHPRASDALHFYATGQSKIQQGFLREGYDLVSEALNLMNNVYGAMHPEIAQCLRLLARLNYIMGDYAEAMAYQQKAVLMSERVNGIDHPHTITEYTHLALYCFANSQVTTTLKLLYRARYLMLLACGELHPEVPVLDSNIGLILHAVGEYDLSLRFLENALKLNIRFYGIRSLKVAVSYHLVARAQSCLGDFRGALQNERQTYTIYKAQLGEEHDKTRESSECLRHLTQQAVVLQKKINDIYKKNNATLPPLQIQAPPQSNVLEMLNIINGILFVQISPQDIENFKAELERRQAKKSVPLANANGDAALEDTPEVSVEVSSR
;
A
#
# COMPACT_ATOMS: atom_id res chain seq x y z
N MET A 1 -21.56 32.04 -2.47
CA MET A 1 -22.81 32.07 -1.68
C MET A 1 -23.41 30.68 -1.74
N ALA A 2 -23.99 30.17 -0.66
CA ALA A 2 -24.63 28.85 -0.70
C ALA A 2 -25.81 28.87 -1.69
N ILE A 3 -26.05 27.76 -2.38
CA ILE A 3 -27.18 27.58 -3.29
C ILE A 3 -28.49 27.58 -2.48
N ASN A 4 -28.43 27.05 -1.27
CA ASN A 4 -29.52 26.89 -0.31
C ASN A 4 -29.22 27.67 0.99
N PRO A 5 -29.22 29.02 0.97
CA PRO A 5 -28.82 29.83 2.12
C PRO A 5 -29.77 29.73 3.33
N GLY A 6 -30.99 29.21 3.14
CA GLY A 6 -31.97 29.01 4.20
C GLY A 6 -31.78 27.73 5.02
N GLU A 7 -30.91 26.82 4.58
CA GLU A 7 -30.58 25.59 5.30
C GLU A 7 -29.44 25.84 6.32
N GLU A 8 -29.34 24.99 7.34
CA GLU A 8 -28.26 25.06 8.33
C GLU A 8 -26.88 25.01 7.67
N THR A 9 -25.86 25.63 8.28
CA THR A 9 -24.51 25.70 7.70
C THR A 9 -23.90 24.34 7.36
N LYS A 10 -24.27 23.29 8.09
CA LYS A 10 -23.84 21.90 7.83
C LYS A 10 -24.47 21.28 6.58
N MET A 11 -25.62 21.82 6.15
CA MET A 11 -26.42 21.35 5.01
C MET A 11 -26.25 22.24 3.77
N GLN A 12 -25.43 23.29 3.87
CA GLN A 12 -25.23 24.22 2.78
C GLN A 12 -24.39 23.59 1.67
N MET A 13 -24.85 23.80 0.44
CA MET A 13 -24.21 23.38 -0.79
C MET A 13 -23.68 24.59 -1.53
N PHE A 14 -22.54 24.45 -2.19
CA PHE A 14 -21.86 25.55 -2.86
C PHE A 14 -21.52 25.18 -4.30
N ILE A 15 -21.62 26.14 -5.21
CA ILE A 15 -21.03 26.03 -6.54
C ILE A 15 -19.94 27.09 -6.66
N TRP A 16 -18.75 26.66 -7.07
CA TRP A 16 -17.64 27.55 -7.35
C TRP A 16 -16.84 27.02 -8.54
N ASN A 17 -16.62 27.86 -9.55
CA ASN A 17 -15.93 27.48 -10.80
C ASN A 17 -16.46 26.18 -11.44
N ASN A 18 -17.78 26.02 -11.50
CA ASN A 18 -18.46 24.81 -12.02
C ASN A 18 -18.15 23.51 -11.25
N ILE A 19 -17.68 23.63 -10.01
CA ILE A 19 -17.52 22.52 -9.07
C ILE A 19 -18.57 22.67 -7.99
N PHE A 20 -19.31 21.60 -7.77
CA PHE A 20 -20.28 21.45 -6.70
C PHE A 20 -19.59 20.95 -5.43
N PHE A 21 -19.84 21.62 -4.31
CA PHE A 21 -19.31 21.26 -3.00
C PHE A 21 -20.44 20.97 -2.03
N SER A 22 -20.34 19.85 -1.33
CA SER A 22 -21.25 19.46 -0.24
C SER A 22 -20.46 18.94 0.96
N LEU A 23 -21.04 19.10 2.15
CA LEU A 23 -20.49 18.54 3.38
C LEU A 23 -21.03 17.12 3.60
N GLY A 24 -20.19 16.22 4.10
CA GLY A 24 -20.55 14.83 4.41
C GLY A 24 -21.32 14.67 5.73
N PHE A 25 -22.44 15.39 5.89
CA PHE A 25 -23.38 15.23 7.01
C PHE A 25 -24.68 14.59 6.54
N ASP A 26 -25.42 13.98 7.46
CA ASP A 26 -26.69 13.34 7.12
C ASP A 26 -27.78 14.39 6.87
N VAL A 27 -28.06 14.65 5.59
CA VAL A 27 -29.07 15.62 5.17
C VAL A 27 -30.46 14.98 5.17
N ARG A 28 -31.40 15.55 5.94
CA ARG A 28 -32.81 15.11 6.01
C ARG A 28 -33.00 13.66 6.46
N ASP A 29 -32.18 13.18 7.40
CA ASP A 29 -32.25 11.82 7.95
C ASP A 29 -32.10 10.71 6.87
N HIS A 30 -31.45 11.01 5.74
CA HIS A 30 -31.32 10.09 4.62
C HIS A 30 -30.55 8.80 5.01
N TYR A 31 -29.53 8.93 5.85
CA TYR A 31 -28.70 7.83 6.32
C TYR A 31 -29.08 7.32 7.71
N LYS A 32 -30.18 7.79 8.31
CA LYS A 32 -30.56 7.48 9.68
C LYS A 32 -30.60 5.98 9.98
N GLU A 33 -31.17 5.19 9.08
CA GLU A 33 -31.25 3.71 9.22
C GLU A 33 -29.90 3.03 9.00
N LEU A 34 -28.97 3.68 8.28
CA LEU A 34 -27.66 3.17 7.93
C LEU A 34 -26.54 3.61 8.89
N GLY A 35 -26.84 4.44 9.89
CA GLY A 35 -25.86 4.95 10.87
C GLY A 35 -25.73 6.48 10.96
N GLY A 36 -26.63 7.24 10.32
CA GLY A 36 -26.70 8.70 10.38
C GLY A 36 -25.44 9.39 9.87
N ASP A 37 -24.93 10.36 10.63
CA ASP A 37 -23.71 11.13 10.28
C ASP A 37 -22.48 10.24 10.01
N ALA A 38 -22.35 9.10 10.69
CA ALA A 38 -21.24 8.18 10.44
C ALA A 38 -21.31 7.54 9.04
N ALA A 39 -22.52 7.24 8.57
CA ALA A 39 -22.77 6.74 7.22
C ALA A 39 -22.60 7.85 6.18
N ALA A 40 -23.12 9.06 6.44
CA ALA A 40 -22.94 10.22 5.57
C ALA A 40 -21.47 10.62 5.41
N HIS A 41 -20.66 10.48 6.46
CA HIS A 41 -19.22 10.69 6.38
C HIS A 41 -18.51 9.59 5.57
N ALA A 42 -18.99 8.33 5.62
CA ALA A 42 -18.41 7.21 4.90
C ALA A 42 -18.79 7.18 3.41
N ALA A 43 -20.02 7.56 3.08
CA ALA A 43 -20.61 7.43 1.74
C ALA A 43 -19.76 8.09 0.62
N PRO A 44 -19.23 9.32 0.76
CA PRO A 44 -18.39 9.92 -0.27
C PRO A 44 -17.12 9.13 -0.59
N ALA A 45 -16.55 8.44 0.42
CA ALA A 45 -15.36 7.63 0.20
C ALA A 45 -15.67 6.35 -0.58
N SER A 46 -16.83 5.73 -0.32
CA SER A 46 -17.33 4.58 -1.08
C SER A 46 -17.71 4.98 -2.51
N ASP A 47 -18.38 6.13 -2.68
CA ASP A 47 -18.70 6.69 -3.99
C ASP A 47 -17.44 6.94 -4.82
N LEU A 48 -16.44 7.61 -4.24
CA LEU A 48 -15.16 7.84 -4.91
C LEU A 48 -14.47 6.51 -5.30
N GLN A 49 -14.60 5.45 -4.51
CA GLN A 49 -14.05 4.14 -4.86
C GLN A 49 -14.77 3.54 -6.08
N GLY A 50 -16.10 3.65 -6.15
CA GLY A 50 -16.87 3.28 -7.33
C GLY A 50 -16.48 4.10 -8.56
N VAL A 51 -16.39 5.43 -8.42
CA VAL A 51 -15.94 6.34 -9.50
C VAL A 51 -14.56 5.92 -10.01
N ARG A 52 -13.60 5.61 -9.13
CA ARG A 52 -12.26 5.12 -9.51
C ARG A 52 -12.34 3.82 -10.29
N ALA A 53 -13.19 2.89 -9.87
CA ALA A 53 -13.35 1.61 -10.54
C ALA A 53 -13.88 1.77 -11.97
N TYR A 54 -14.96 2.54 -12.14
CA TYR A 54 -15.53 2.81 -13.47
C TYR A 54 -14.57 3.62 -14.36
N ALA A 55 -13.89 4.64 -13.81
CA ALA A 55 -12.92 5.44 -14.55
C ALA A 55 -11.71 4.62 -15.01
N ALA A 56 -11.28 3.62 -14.22
CA ALA A 56 -10.13 2.78 -14.55
C ALA A 56 -10.38 1.80 -15.71
N LEU A 57 -11.65 1.56 -16.10
CA LEU A 57 -12.01 0.70 -17.23
C LEU A 57 -11.96 1.42 -18.58
N ASP A 58 -12.03 2.75 -18.57
CA ASP A 58 -11.97 3.61 -19.76
C ASP A 58 -12.94 3.17 -20.88
N ILE A 59 -14.21 2.93 -20.52
CA ILE A 59 -15.23 2.45 -21.45
C ILE A 59 -15.70 3.61 -22.34
N GLU A 60 -15.52 3.44 -23.65
CA GLU A 60 -15.96 4.43 -24.63
C GLU A 60 -17.46 4.73 -24.51
N GLY A 61 -17.77 6.02 -24.34
CA GLY A 61 -19.15 6.51 -24.25
C GLY A 61 -19.77 6.47 -22.85
N LEU A 62 -19.05 6.02 -21.82
CA LEU A 62 -19.48 6.07 -20.41
C LEU A 62 -18.55 7.00 -19.62
N CYS A 63 -19.09 8.11 -19.12
CA CYS A 63 -18.33 9.12 -18.38
C CYS A 63 -18.63 9.05 -16.88
N THR A 64 -17.63 9.33 -16.06
CA THR A 64 -17.80 9.58 -14.62
C THR A 64 -17.57 11.05 -14.31
N LEU A 65 -18.02 11.50 -13.13
CA LEU A 65 -17.75 12.86 -12.67
C LEU A 65 -16.33 12.96 -12.10
N GLY A 66 -15.73 14.14 -12.27
CA GLY A 66 -14.53 14.49 -11.53
C GLY A 66 -14.88 14.62 -10.06
N THR A 67 -14.52 13.62 -9.26
CA THR A 67 -14.86 13.54 -7.83
C THR A 67 -13.62 13.62 -6.96
N VAL A 68 -13.66 14.50 -5.96
CA VAL A 68 -12.63 14.67 -4.92
C VAL A 68 -13.30 14.68 -3.55
N VAL A 69 -12.76 13.90 -2.61
CA VAL A 69 -13.16 13.92 -1.20
C VAL A 69 -12.04 14.56 -0.40
N VAL A 70 -12.35 15.64 0.30
CA VAL A 70 -11.38 16.44 1.06
C VAL A 70 -11.70 16.37 2.55
N ASP A 71 -10.75 15.88 3.35
CA ASP A 71 -10.80 16.00 4.80
C ASP A 71 -10.06 17.28 5.23
N TYR A 72 -10.76 18.22 5.90
CA TYR A 72 -10.17 19.46 6.37
C TYR A 72 -10.79 19.91 7.70
N ARG A 73 -9.94 20.07 8.74
CA ARG A 73 -10.36 20.53 10.10
C ARG A 73 -11.52 19.75 10.70
N GLY A 74 -11.54 18.43 10.49
CA GLY A 74 -12.61 17.55 10.98
C GLY A 74 -13.85 17.53 10.09
N TYR A 75 -13.92 18.32 9.01
CA TYR A 75 -15.00 18.28 8.04
C TYR A 75 -14.59 17.46 6.82
N ARG A 76 -15.53 16.66 6.30
CA ARG A 76 -15.40 16.02 5.00
C ARG A 76 -16.21 16.80 3.98
N VAL A 77 -15.56 17.19 2.89
CA VAL A 77 -16.14 17.93 1.77
C VAL A 77 -16.06 17.06 0.53
N THR A 78 -17.18 16.86 -0.14
CA THR A 78 -17.23 16.27 -1.47
C THR A 78 -17.21 17.39 -2.50
N ALA A 79 -16.30 17.31 -3.46
CA ALA A 79 -16.20 18.25 -4.58
C ALA A 79 -16.37 17.47 -5.89
N GLN A 80 -17.39 17.82 -6.66
CA GLN A 80 -17.78 17.12 -7.89
C GLN A 80 -17.94 18.09 -9.07
N SER A 81 -17.51 17.67 -10.26
CA SER A 81 -17.85 18.39 -11.49
C SER A 81 -19.35 18.34 -11.77
N ILE A 82 -19.89 19.42 -12.33
CA ILE A 82 -21.32 19.51 -12.67
C ILE A 82 -21.56 18.97 -14.09
N ILE A 83 -22.63 18.19 -14.27
CA ILE A 83 -23.07 17.72 -15.59
C ILE A 83 -23.60 18.91 -16.41
N PRO A 84 -23.17 19.10 -17.67
CA PRO A 84 -23.70 20.16 -18.53
C PRO A 84 -25.23 20.05 -18.68
N GLY A 85 -25.96 21.13 -18.38
CA GLY A 85 -27.42 21.21 -18.53
C GLY A 85 -28.25 20.89 -17.28
N ILE A 86 -27.66 20.24 -16.26
CA ILE A 86 -28.43 19.68 -15.13
C ILE A 86 -29.13 20.73 -14.24
N LEU A 87 -28.72 21.99 -14.32
CA LEU A 87 -29.31 23.10 -13.55
C LEU A 87 -30.37 23.87 -14.36
N GLU A 88 -30.61 23.50 -15.61
CA GLU A 88 -31.63 24.11 -16.48
C GLU A 88 -33.00 23.48 -16.21
N ARG A 89 -34.04 24.31 -16.02
CA ARG A 89 -35.39 23.89 -15.59
C ARG A 89 -36.12 22.94 -16.56
N GLU A 90 -35.61 22.74 -17.77
CA GLU A 90 -36.22 21.86 -18.78
C GLU A 90 -35.82 20.38 -18.60
N GLN A 91 -34.90 20.07 -17.68
CA GLN A 91 -34.34 18.71 -17.46
C GLN A 91 -34.76 18.03 -16.14
N ASP A 92 -35.88 18.43 -15.53
CA ASP A 92 -36.36 17.91 -14.23
C ASP A 92 -36.59 16.37 -14.17
N GLN A 93 -36.47 15.63 -15.28
CA GLN A 93 -36.44 14.16 -15.34
C GLN A 93 -35.29 13.61 -16.21
N SER A 94 -34.04 13.98 -15.91
CA SER A 94 -32.85 13.59 -16.68
C SER A 94 -32.29 12.19 -16.37
N VAL A 95 -32.80 11.52 -15.33
CA VAL A 95 -32.35 10.17 -14.95
C VAL A 95 -32.97 9.13 -15.87
N VAL A 96 -32.13 8.47 -16.66
CA VAL A 96 -32.51 7.45 -17.66
C VAL A 96 -32.08 6.04 -17.27
N TYR A 97 -31.39 5.90 -16.14
CA TYR A 97 -30.96 4.62 -15.58
C TYR A 97 -30.89 4.69 -14.05
N GLY A 98 -31.38 3.66 -13.37
CA GLY A 98 -31.42 3.52 -11.91
C GLY A 98 -32.59 4.25 -11.26
N SER A 99 -32.47 4.60 -9.98
CA SER A 99 -33.60 5.14 -9.21
C SER A 99 -33.61 6.66 -9.06
N VAL A 100 -34.81 7.24 -9.22
CA VAL A 100 -35.08 8.67 -9.03
C VAL A 100 -35.46 8.99 -7.57
N ASP A 101 -36.15 8.05 -6.89
CA ASP A 101 -36.82 8.25 -5.60
C ASP A 101 -36.52 7.11 -4.62
N PHE A 102 -35.25 6.75 -4.40
CA PHE A 102 -34.84 5.71 -3.43
C PHE A 102 -35.53 4.34 -3.60
N GLY A 103 -35.59 3.86 -4.84
CA GLY A 103 -36.15 2.56 -5.22
C GLY A 103 -37.62 2.59 -5.64
N ARG A 104 -38.34 3.70 -5.46
CA ARG A 104 -39.76 3.78 -5.84
C ARG A 104 -39.97 3.72 -7.35
N THR A 105 -39.29 4.63 -8.05
CA THR A 105 -39.23 4.70 -9.51
C THR A 105 -37.85 4.24 -9.94
N VAL A 106 -37.79 3.16 -10.72
CA VAL A 106 -36.57 2.61 -11.31
C VAL A 106 -36.74 2.59 -12.82
N VAL A 107 -35.76 3.11 -13.54
CA VAL A 107 -35.75 3.19 -15.01
C VAL A 107 -34.48 2.55 -15.53
N ALA A 108 -34.52 1.93 -16.71
CA ALA A 108 -33.32 1.42 -17.37
C ALA A 108 -33.40 1.63 -18.89
N SER A 109 -32.54 2.51 -19.41
CA SER A 109 -32.33 2.66 -20.85
C SER A 109 -31.47 1.53 -21.42
N GLN A 110 -31.82 1.01 -22.59
CA GLN A 110 -31.09 -0.05 -23.28
C GLN A 110 -29.63 0.33 -23.56
N GLU A 111 -29.39 1.60 -23.94
CA GLU A 111 -28.02 2.07 -24.21
C GLU A 111 -27.13 2.01 -22.96
N TYR A 112 -27.69 2.34 -21.80
CA TYR A 112 -26.99 2.22 -20.52
C TYR A 112 -26.77 0.76 -20.14
N LEU A 113 -27.76 -0.11 -20.38
CA LEU A 113 -27.59 -1.54 -20.14
C LEU A 113 -26.43 -2.12 -20.94
N ASP A 114 -26.29 -1.76 -22.22
CA ASP A 114 -25.20 -2.27 -23.06
C ASP A 114 -23.82 -1.78 -22.57
N LEU A 115 -23.72 -0.50 -22.17
CA LEU A 115 -22.48 0.07 -21.60
C LEU A 115 -22.15 -0.55 -20.24
N LEU A 116 -23.13 -0.68 -19.36
CA LEU A 116 -22.94 -1.20 -18.01
C LEU A 116 -22.77 -2.72 -17.98
N LYS A 117 -23.25 -3.47 -18.98
CA LYS A 117 -22.92 -4.90 -19.15
C LYS A 117 -21.43 -5.08 -19.43
N LYS A 118 -20.83 -4.23 -20.27
CA LYS A 118 -19.37 -4.23 -20.50
C LYS A 118 -18.62 -3.93 -19.21
N ALA A 119 -19.06 -2.89 -18.47
CA ALA A 119 -18.47 -2.53 -17.18
C ALA A 119 -18.60 -3.64 -16.14
N GLY A 120 -19.80 -4.23 -16.02
CA GLY A 120 -20.11 -5.27 -15.05
C GLY A 120 -19.30 -6.54 -15.24
N ASN A 121 -18.95 -6.90 -16.48
CA ASN A 121 -18.07 -8.05 -16.73
C ASN A 121 -16.64 -7.85 -16.17
N ALA A 122 -16.12 -6.62 -16.27
CA ALA A 122 -14.82 -6.27 -15.72
C ALA A 122 -14.86 -6.11 -14.20
N LEU A 123 -15.89 -5.44 -13.66
CA LEU A 123 -16.07 -5.20 -12.22
C LEU A 123 -16.72 -6.37 -11.45
N LYS A 124 -17.01 -7.47 -12.14
CA LYS A 124 -17.69 -8.65 -11.58
C LYS A 124 -19.07 -8.34 -10.99
N ILE A 125 -19.82 -7.43 -11.63
CA ILE A 125 -21.19 -7.09 -11.24
C ILE A 125 -22.18 -7.97 -12.01
N LEU A 126 -23.11 -8.60 -11.30
CA LEU A 126 -24.15 -9.44 -11.86
C LEU A 126 -25.34 -8.58 -12.33
N PRO A 127 -25.77 -8.72 -13.60
CA PRO A 127 -27.06 -8.20 -14.04
C PRO A 127 -28.20 -8.85 -13.25
N HIS A 128 -29.05 -8.04 -12.64
CA HIS A 128 -30.12 -8.51 -11.76
C HIS A 128 -31.40 -7.71 -12.03
N LYS A 129 -32.54 -8.25 -11.57
CA LYS A 129 -33.84 -7.61 -11.75
C LYS A 129 -34.41 -7.13 -10.43
N VAL A 130 -34.99 -5.95 -10.43
CA VAL A 130 -35.64 -5.35 -9.27
C VAL A 130 -37.10 -5.00 -9.58
N VAL A 131 -37.95 -5.10 -8.57
CA VAL A 131 -39.37 -4.76 -8.68
C VAL A 131 -39.57 -3.33 -8.17
N ASN A 132 -40.07 -2.45 -9.03
CA ASN A 132 -40.42 -1.08 -8.63
C ASN A 132 -41.72 -1.03 -7.79
N GLU A 133 -42.09 0.13 -7.24
CA GLU A 133 -43.33 0.25 -6.44
C GLU A 133 -44.61 -0.07 -7.24
N LYS A 134 -44.55 0.02 -8.57
CA LYS A 134 -45.65 -0.33 -9.48
C LYS A 134 -45.75 -1.82 -9.81
N GLY A 135 -44.81 -2.64 -9.31
CA GLY A 135 -44.75 -4.08 -9.56
C GLY A 135 -44.10 -4.45 -10.89
N GLU A 136 -43.44 -3.52 -11.58
CA GLU A 136 -42.74 -3.76 -12.85
C GLU A 136 -41.31 -4.24 -12.57
N GLU A 137 -40.88 -5.26 -13.31
CA GLU A 137 -39.51 -5.75 -13.27
C GLU A 137 -38.60 -4.90 -14.17
N VAL A 138 -37.50 -4.41 -13.61
CA VAL A 138 -36.48 -3.65 -14.33
C VAL A 138 -35.13 -4.35 -14.18
N GLU A 139 -34.47 -4.64 -15.31
CA GLU A 139 -33.11 -5.17 -15.33
C GLU A 139 -32.10 -4.06 -15.05
N LEU A 140 -31.14 -4.31 -14.18
CA LEU A 140 -30.03 -3.41 -13.84
C LEU A 140 -28.70 -4.16 -13.93
N CYS A 141 -27.63 -3.45 -14.27
CA CYS A 141 -26.25 -3.93 -14.33
C CYS A 141 -25.32 -3.15 -13.38
N SER A 142 -25.91 -2.41 -12.44
CA SER A 142 -25.28 -1.67 -11.34
C SER A 142 -26.31 -1.57 -10.20
N SER A 143 -25.96 -0.93 -9.08
CA SER A 143 -26.91 -0.78 -7.97
C SER A 143 -28.13 0.06 -8.35
N VAL A 144 -29.28 -0.20 -7.72
CA VAL A 144 -30.51 0.60 -7.82
C VAL A 144 -30.28 2.08 -7.51
N GLU A 145 -29.37 2.38 -6.57
CA GLU A 145 -29.06 3.76 -6.15
C GLU A 145 -28.24 4.54 -7.18
N CYS A 146 -27.60 3.84 -8.12
CA CYS A 146 -26.83 4.42 -9.20
C CYS A 146 -27.74 5.26 -10.12
N LYS A 147 -27.23 6.36 -10.67
CA LYS A 147 -27.99 7.18 -11.64
C LYS A 147 -27.21 7.32 -12.94
N GLY A 148 -27.90 7.08 -14.06
CA GLY A 148 -27.44 7.42 -15.39
C GLY A 148 -28.13 8.67 -15.91
N ILE A 149 -27.35 9.68 -16.31
CA ILE A 149 -27.84 10.98 -16.78
C ILE A 149 -27.18 11.31 -18.11
N ILE A 150 -27.93 11.84 -19.07
CA ILE A 150 -27.39 12.33 -20.35
C ILE A 150 -27.22 13.85 -20.24
N GLY A 151 -25.99 14.34 -20.40
CA GLY A 151 -25.71 15.78 -20.39
C GLY A 151 -26.11 16.47 -21.69
N ASN A 152 -26.20 17.81 -21.66
CA ASN A 152 -26.44 18.64 -22.86
C ASN A 152 -25.37 18.48 -23.96
N ASP A 153 -24.20 17.95 -23.59
CA ASP A 153 -23.12 17.60 -24.51
C ASP A 153 -23.30 16.21 -25.16
N ASN A 154 -24.45 15.56 -24.93
CA ASN A 154 -24.79 14.20 -25.35
C ASN A 154 -23.87 13.12 -24.77
N ARG A 155 -23.12 13.42 -23.70
CA ARG A 155 -22.34 12.42 -22.97
C ARG A 155 -23.19 11.73 -21.92
N ARG A 156 -22.92 10.45 -21.70
CA ARG A 156 -23.63 9.60 -20.74
C ARG A 156 -22.82 9.53 -19.45
N TYR A 157 -23.38 10.03 -18.36
CA TYR A 157 -22.74 10.12 -17.05
C TYR A 157 -23.33 9.09 -16.10
N ILE A 158 -22.45 8.41 -15.35
CA ILE A 158 -22.83 7.54 -14.23
C ILE A 158 -22.36 8.16 -12.90
N LEU A 159 -23.23 8.12 -11.89
CA LEU A 159 -23.03 8.73 -10.57
C LEU A 159 -23.75 7.92 -9.47
N ASP A 160 -23.56 8.31 -8.21
CA ASP A 160 -24.07 7.65 -7.01
C ASP A 160 -23.60 6.19 -6.91
N LEU A 161 -22.29 5.99 -7.00
CA LEU A 161 -21.61 4.69 -7.12
C LEU A 161 -21.25 4.05 -5.78
N LEU A 162 -21.96 4.42 -4.71
CA LEU A 162 -21.61 4.04 -3.33
C LEU A 162 -21.71 2.53 -3.06
N ARG A 163 -22.58 1.81 -3.76
CA ARG A 163 -22.76 0.34 -3.68
C ARG A 163 -22.20 -0.38 -4.90
N THR A 164 -21.10 0.10 -5.49
CA THR A 164 -20.49 -0.58 -6.64
C THR A 164 -19.99 -1.99 -6.28
N PHE A 165 -19.47 -2.17 -5.07
CA PHE A 165 -18.89 -3.43 -4.61
C PHE A 165 -19.77 -4.12 -3.56
N PRO A 166 -19.65 -5.46 -3.42
CA PRO A 166 -20.51 -6.23 -2.53
C PRO A 166 -20.42 -5.76 -1.07
N PRO A 167 -21.52 -5.85 -0.30
CA PRO A 167 -21.48 -5.57 1.12
C PRO A 167 -20.58 -6.55 1.88
N ASP A 168 -19.94 -6.07 2.94
CA ASP A 168 -19.07 -6.83 3.83
C ASP A 168 -19.92 -7.38 5.00
N VAL A 169 -20.42 -8.61 4.83
CA VAL A 169 -21.35 -9.24 5.79
C VAL A 169 -20.75 -9.44 7.19
N ASN A 170 -19.42 -9.43 7.32
CA ASN A 170 -18.76 -9.49 8.63
C ASN A 170 -19.10 -8.27 9.52
N PHE A 171 -19.62 -7.18 8.95
CA PHE A 171 -20.03 -5.98 9.68
C PHE A 171 -21.53 -5.66 9.58
N LEU A 172 -22.33 -6.59 9.04
CA LEU A 172 -23.78 -6.45 8.94
C LEU A 172 -24.45 -7.45 9.88
N MET A 173 -25.36 -6.96 10.73
CA MET A 173 -26.13 -7.80 11.64
C MET A 173 -27.36 -8.33 10.89
N LEU A 174 -27.18 -9.43 10.15
CA LEU A 174 -28.23 -10.06 9.36
C LEU A 174 -28.78 -11.29 10.10
N GLU A 175 -30.11 -11.39 10.24
CA GLU A 175 -30.75 -12.48 11.00
C GLU A 175 -30.66 -13.84 10.29
N ASP A 176 -30.58 -13.84 8.95
CA ASP A 176 -30.63 -15.05 8.11
C ASP A 176 -29.24 -15.53 7.62
N VAL A 177 -28.14 -15.01 8.17
CA VAL A 177 -26.77 -15.31 7.71
C VAL A 177 -25.93 -15.89 8.84
N GLU A 178 -25.59 -17.18 8.72
CA GLU A 178 -24.61 -17.85 9.59
C GLU A 178 -23.19 -17.63 9.05
N LEU A 179 -22.28 -17.19 9.91
CA LEU A 179 -20.87 -17.02 9.57
C LEU A 179 -20.06 -18.30 9.87
N CYS A 180 -18.86 -18.41 9.30
CA CYS A 180 -17.99 -19.54 9.60
C CYS A 180 -17.37 -19.45 11.00
N LYS A 181 -16.96 -20.59 11.56
CA LYS A 181 -16.37 -20.66 12.91
C LYS A 181 -15.15 -19.76 13.08
N GLU A 182 -14.30 -19.67 12.06
CA GLU A 182 -13.11 -18.81 12.08
C GLU A 182 -13.48 -17.32 12.18
N ALA A 183 -14.59 -16.92 11.56
CA ALA A 183 -15.11 -15.57 11.67
C ALA A 183 -15.74 -15.32 13.05
N GLU A 184 -16.47 -16.29 13.61
CA GLU A 184 -17.02 -16.23 14.96
C GLU A 184 -15.90 -16.17 16.03
N ASP A 185 -14.85 -16.98 15.89
CA ASP A 185 -13.66 -16.98 16.74
C ASP A 185 -12.91 -15.64 16.66
N ALA A 186 -12.89 -15.03 15.47
CA ALA A 186 -12.41 -13.67 15.27
C ALA A 186 -13.39 -12.60 15.78
N GLY A 187 -14.57 -12.97 16.30
CA GLY A 187 -15.55 -12.09 16.92
C GLY A 187 -16.48 -11.36 15.92
N PHE A 188 -16.76 -11.97 14.76
CA PHE A 188 -17.75 -11.49 13.79
C PHE A 188 -19.11 -12.22 13.95
N PRO A 189 -20.24 -11.63 13.54
CA PRO A 189 -20.38 -10.30 12.95
C PRO A 189 -20.13 -9.19 13.97
N ARG A 190 -19.50 -8.09 13.54
CA ARG A 190 -19.20 -6.94 14.41
C ARG A 190 -20.10 -5.76 14.08
N ARG A 191 -20.71 -5.19 15.11
CA ARG A 191 -21.46 -3.93 14.94
C ARG A 191 -20.51 -2.78 14.63
N HIS A 192 -20.69 -2.18 13.47
CA HIS A 192 -19.96 -0.99 13.03
C HIS A 192 -20.80 0.29 13.22
N ARG A 193 -20.17 1.47 13.16
CA ARG A 193 -20.86 2.78 13.28
C ARG A 193 -21.88 3.06 12.20
N HIS A 194 -21.70 2.42 11.04
CA HIS A 194 -22.56 2.52 9.89
C HIS A 194 -22.64 1.17 9.18
N GLN A 195 -23.67 0.99 8.35
CA GLN A 195 -23.96 -0.25 7.61
C GLN A 195 -23.49 -0.20 6.13
N LEU A 196 -22.81 0.87 5.71
CA LEU A 196 -22.22 1.00 4.36
C LEU A 196 -20.87 0.28 4.19
N CYS A 197 -20.66 -0.82 4.91
CA CYS A 197 -19.42 -1.59 4.83
C CYS A 197 -19.43 -2.44 3.56
N THR A 198 -18.48 -2.19 2.64
CA THR A 198 -18.32 -2.95 1.39
C THR A 198 -16.97 -3.68 1.35
N LEU A 199 -16.91 -4.75 0.56
CA LEU A 199 -15.70 -5.45 0.14
C LEU A 199 -14.96 -4.62 -0.92
N ARG A 200 -13.63 -4.72 -0.99
CA ARG A 200 -12.85 -3.96 -1.98
C ARG A 200 -12.77 -4.71 -3.31
N GLN A 201 -12.53 -3.97 -4.39
CA GLN A 201 -12.32 -4.54 -5.72
C GLN A 201 -11.21 -5.60 -5.71
N GLU A 202 -10.07 -5.32 -5.09
CA GLU A 202 -8.91 -6.21 -5.11
C GLU A 202 -9.22 -7.56 -4.43
N LEU A 203 -10.12 -7.57 -3.43
CA LEU A 203 -10.59 -8.82 -2.81
C LEU A 203 -11.50 -9.59 -3.76
N VAL A 204 -12.42 -8.90 -4.43
CA VAL A 204 -13.35 -9.49 -5.39
C VAL A 204 -12.56 -10.14 -6.53
N ASP A 205 -11.57 -9.44 -7.08
CA ASP A 205 -10.70 -9.96 -8.13
C ASP A 205 -9.91 -11.19 -7.65
N ALA A 206 -9.27 -11.11 -6.48
CA ALA A 206 -8.52 -12.23 -5.90
C ALA A 206 -9.40 -13.45 -5.58
N PHE A 207 -10.63 -13.23 -5.10
CA PHE A 207 -11.60 -14.30 -4.84
C PHE A 207 -12.03 -14.98 -6.14
N VAL A 208 -12.39 -14.20 -7.17
CA VAL A 208 -12.78 -14.75 -8.48
C VAL A 208 -11.62 -15.52 -9.11
N GLU A 209 -10.39 -15.01 -9.04
CA GLU A 209 -9.20 -15.70 -9.53
C GLU A 209 -8.96 -17.01 -8.76
N SER A 210 -9.06 -17.00 -7.43
CA SER A 210 -8.94 -18.21 -6.62
C SER A 210 -9.99 -19.27 -6.98
N ARG A 211 -11.24 -18.85 -7.18
CA ARG A 211 -12.34 -19.73 -7.61
C ARG A 211 -12.12 -20.26 -9.02
N TYR A 212 -11.56 -19.45 -9.93
CA TYR A 212 -11.22 -19.88 -11.27
C TYR A 212 -10.12 -20.95 -11.27
N VAL A 213 -9.06 -20.76 -10.49
CA VAL A 213 -7.99 -21.77 -10.34
C VAL A 213 -8.55 -23.06 -9.74
N LEU A 214 -9.45 -22.97 -8.75
CA LEU A 214 -10.12 -24.14 -8.18
C LEU A 214 -11.02 -24.84 -9.23
N PHE A 215 -11.75 -24.07 -10.02
CA PHE A 215 -12.60 -24.58 -11.10
C PHE A 215 -11.78 -25.39 -12.11
N MET A 216 -10.64 -24.85 -12.56
CA MET A 216 -9.73 -25.54 -13.47
C MET A 216 -9.20 -26.85 -12.87
N LYS A 217 -8.84 -26.85 -11.58
CA LYS A 217 -8.39 -28.08 -10.87
C LYS A 217 -9.50 -29.13 -10.77
N LEU A 218 -10.72 -28.73 -10.42
CA LEU A 218 -11.86 -29.65 -10.32
C LEU A 218 -12.28 -30.19 -11.68
N ALA A 219 -12.29 -29.34 -12.71
CA ALA A 219 -12.56 -29.76 -14.08
C ALA A 219 -11.52 -30.79 -14.55
N ALA A 220 -10.22 -30.54 -14.32
CA ALA A 220 -9.17 -31.50 -14.63
C ALA A 220 -9.30 -32.82 -13.85
N TYR A 221 -9.63 -32.76 -12.56
CA TYR A 221 -9.87 -33.95 -11.73
C TYR A 221 -11.04 -34.80 -12.25
N HIS A 222 -12.17 -34.17 -12.55
CA HIS A 222 -13.35 -34.87 -13.07
C HIS A 222 -13.13 -35.40 -14.50
N LEU A 223 -12.36 -34.70 -15.32
CA LEU A 223 -11.95 -35.18 -16.65
C LEU A 223 -11.11 -36.46 -16.52
N HIS A 224 -10.08 -36.45 -15.67
CA HIS A 224 -9.25 -37.64 -15.42
C HIS A 224 -10.04 -38.80 -14.79
N ALA A 225 -11.03 -38.51 -13.93
CA ALA A 225 -11.90 -39.54 -13.38
C ALA A 225 -12.76 -40.21 -14.47
N LEU A 226 -13.26 -39.44 -15.45
CA LEU A 226 -13.99 -39.97 -16.59
C LEU A 226 -13.10 -40.80 -17.51
N GLU A 227 -11.90 -40.32 -17.84
CA GLU A 227 -10.92 -41.05 -18.65
C GLU A 227 -10.56 -42.41 -18.03
N ASN A 228 -10.35 -42.46 -16.71
CA ASN A 228 -10.07 -43.69 -15.97
C ASN A 228 -11.27 -44.65 -15.93
N SER A 229 -12.50 -44.14 -15.95
CA SER A 229 -13.70 -44.98 -16.03
C SER A 229 -13.99 -45.51 -17.44
N GLN A 230 -13.62 -44.75 -18.48
CA GLN A 230 -13.77 -45.16 -19.88
C GLN A 230 -12.67 -46.14 -20.32
N GLY A 231 -11.49 -46.11 -19.69
CA GLY A 231 -10.42 -47.09 -19.91
C GLY A 231 -10.71 -48.53 -19.45
N ALA A 232 -11.87 -48.79 -18.86
CA ALA A 232 -12.33 -50.13 -18.47
C ALA A 232 -13.43 -50.72 -19.37
N GLU A 233 -14.00 -49.93 -20.29
CA GLU A 233 -15.04 -50.36 -21.24
C GLU A 233 -14.70 -49.88 -22.66
N GLU A 234 -13.66 -50.46 -23.27
CA GLU A 234 -13.58 -50.45 -24.72
C GLU A 234 -14.57 -51.46 -25.30
N GLU A 235 -15.72 -50.98 -25.78
CA GLU A 235 -16.22 -51.33 -27.11
C GLU A 235 -17.46 -50.49 -27.51
N LYS A 236 -17.23 -49.57 -28.45
CA LYS A 236 -18.20 -48.99 -29.40
C LYS A 236 -19.48 -48.36 -28.81
N LYS A 237 -19.41 -47.10 -28.35
CA LYS A 237 -20.48 -46.11 -28.60
C LYS A 237 -19.96 -44.69 -28.86
N GLU A 238 -20.62 -44.15 -29.88
CA GLU A 238 -20.59 -42.88 -30.61
C GLU A 238 -20.05 -41.58 -29.98
N VAL A 239 -19.59 -40.72 -30.91
CA VAL A 239 -19.08 -39.34 -30.81
C VAL A 239 -20.08 -38.34 -30.18
N THR A 240 -21.29 -38.78 -29.83
CA THR A 240 -22.35 -37.97 -29.19
C THR A 240 -22.32 -38.00 -27.66
N GLU A 241 -21.87 -39.09 -27.02
CA GLU A 241 -21.81 -39.20 -25.55
C GLU A 241 -20.64 -38.39 -24.94
N GLY A 242 -19.57 -38.14 -25.73
CA GLY A 242 -18.41 -37.37 -25.26
C GLY A 242 -18.71 -35.91 -24.92
N VAL A 243 -19.63 -35.26 -25.65
CA VAL A 243 -19.98 -33.84 -25.46
C VAL A 243 -20.83 -33.62 -24.22
N ASP A 244 -21.76 -34.53 -23.92
CA ASP A 244 -22.61 -34.44 -22.74
C ASP A 244 -21.84 -34.78 -21.45
N ASN A 245 -20.90 -35.72 -21.52
CA ASN A 245 -20.00 -36.03 -20.40
C ASN A 245 -19.09 -34.84 -20.04
N HIS A 246 -18.57 -34.09 -21.03
CA HIS A 246 -17.76 -32.89 -20.77
C HIS A 246 -18.59 -31.74 -20.17
N LYS A 247 -19.84 -31.57 -20.61
CA LYS A 247 -20.75 -30.60 -19.99
C LYS A 247 -21.07 -30.96 -18.55
N GLU A 248 -21.22 -32.25 -18.24
CA GLU A 248 -21.43 -32.72 -16.86
C GLU A 248 -20.21 -32.50 -15.98
N VAL A 249 -18.99 -32.67 -16.51
CA VAL A 249 -17.74 -32.29 -15.81
C VAL A 249 -17.74 -30.82 -15.46
N ILE A 250 -18.03 -29.97 -16.45
CA ILE A 250 -18.06 -28.52 -16.28
C ILE A 250 -19.13 -28.15 -15.26
N ALA A 251 -20.30 -28.81 -15.28
CA ALA A 251 -21.37 -28.57 -14.32
C ALA A 251 -20.99 -28.96 -12.89
N LYS A 252 -20.35 -30.12 -12.69
CA LYS A 252 -19.84 -30.54 -11.37
C LYS A 252 -18.76 -29.58 -10.86
N ALA A 253 -17.84 -29.16 -11.73
CA ALA A 253 -16.80 -28.20 -11.38
C ALA A 253 -17.41 -26.82 -11.05
N ALA A 254 -18.37 -26.34 -11.85
CA ALA A 254 -19.07 -25.07 -11.65
C ALA A 254 -19.86 -25.07 -10.33
N GLN A 255 -20.55 -26.17 -10.02
CA GLN A 255 -21.25 -26.34 -8.75
C GLN A 255 -20.27 -26.36 -7.56
N GLY A 256 -19.13 -27.04 -7.70
CA GLY A 256 -18.09 -27.10 -6.66
C GLY A 256 -17.45 -25.75 -6.31
N VAL A 257 -17.43 -24.81 -7.27
CA VAL A 257 -16.95 -23.43 -7.05
C VAL A 257 -18.06 -22.41 -6.82
N GLY A 258 -19.30 -22.85 -6.62
CA GLY A 258 -20.44 -21.95 -6.39
C GLY A 258 -20.66 -20.95 -7.53
N SER A 259 -20.43 -21.38 -8.78
CA SER A 259 -20.78 -20.61 -9.97
C SER A 259 -22.29 -20.32 -10.01
N LEU A 260 -22.67 -19.14 -10.51
CA LEU A 260 -24.09 -18.80 -10.69
C LEU A 260 -24.70 -19.55 -11.88
N LYS A 261 -23.88 -19.96 -12.84
CA LYS A 261 -24.29 -20.77 -13.99
C LYS A 261 -23.72 -22.17 -13.90
N ASP A 262 -24.55 -23.15 -14.23
CA ASP A 262 -24.16 -24.56 -14.18
C ASP A 262 -23.34 -24.96 -15.42
N THR A 263 -23.39 -24.20 -16.51
CA THR A 263 -22.73 -24.57 -17.79
C THR A 263 -21.41 -23.86 -18.04
N GLU A 264 -21.06 -22.86 -17.22
CA GLU A 264 -19.85 -22.06 -17.37
C GLU A 264 -19.40 -21.48 -16.03
N PHE A 265 -18.14 -21.04 -15.96
CA PHE A 265 -17.64 -20.31 -14.81
C PHE A 265 -18.20 -18.88 -14.82
N ASP A 266 -19.12 -18.58 -13.90
CA ASP A 266 -19.72 -17.26 -13.73
C ASP A 266 -19.77 -16.89 -12.23
N VAL A 267 -18.77 -16.12 -11.79
CA VAL A 267 -18.70 -15.57 -10.44
C VAL A 267 -18.78 -14.05 -10.54
N ARG A 268 -19.99 -13.54 -10.35
CA ARG A 268 -20.32 -12.12 -10.34
C ARG A 268 -21.27 -11.83 -9.18
N PHE A 269 -21.26 -10.61 -8.68
CA PHE A 269 -21.97 -10.22 -7.48
C PHE A 269 -23.10 -9.27 -7.79
N ASN A 270 -24.27 -9.57 -7.24
CA ASN A 270 -25.38 -8.63 -7.23
C ASN A 270 -25.14 -7.61 -6.08
N PRO A 271 -25.01 -6.30 -6.39
CA PRO A 271 -24.72 -5.30 -5.36
C PRO A 271 -25.88 -5.03 -4.41
N ASP A 272 -27.12 -5.38 -4.80
CA ASP A 272 -28.33 -5.04 -4.06
C ASP A 272 -28.90 -6.20 -3.23
N VAL A 273 -28.19 -7.33 -3.14
CA VAL A 273 -28.63 -8.55 -2.42
C VAL A 273 -29.02 -8.28 -0.97
N PHE A 274 -28.31 -7.38 -0.29
CA PHE A 274 -28.57 -6.97 1.09
C PHE A 274 -28.94 -5.49 1.21
N SER A 275 -29.34 -4.84 0.11
CA SER A 275 -29.74 -3.43 0.14
C SER A 275 -31.12 -3.29 0.82
N PRO A 276 -31.25 -2.46 1.86
CA PRO A 276 -32.52 -2.25 2.53
C PRO A 276 -33.51 -1.56 1.58
N GLY A 277 -34.75 -2.08 1.52
CA GLY A 277 -35.82 -1.50 0.70
C GLY A 277 -35.87 -1.95 -0.76
N VAL A 278 -34.87 -2.70 -1.26
CA VAL A 278 -34.91 -3.27 -2.61
C VAL A 278 -35.65 -4.60 -2.60
N LYS A 279 -36.61 -4.76 -3.53
CA LYS A 279 -37.31 -6.03 -3.76
C LYS A 279 -36.71 -6.72 -4.97
N PRO A 280 -35.90 -7.79 -4.81
CA PRO A 280 -35.39 -8.55 -5.94
C PRO A 280 -36.53 -9.26 -6.64
N ALA A 281 -36.49 -9.31 -7.98
CA ALA A 281 -37.43 -10.07 -8.81
C ALA A 281 -36.93 -11.50 -9.11
N ALA A 282 -35.80 -11.90 -8.52
CA ALA A 282 -35.18 -13.20 -8.75
C ALA A 282 -35.89 -14.32 -7.98
N ASP A 283 -35.76 -15.56 -8.50
CA ASP A 283 -36.21 -16.76 -7.80
C ASP A 283 -35.50 -16.89 -6.45
N GLU A 284 -36.23 -17.37 -5.43
CA GLU A 284 -35.69 -17.53 -4.06
C GLU A 284 -34.40 -18.38 -4.06
N GLN A 285 -34.34 -19.43 -4.87
CA GLN A 285 -33.15 -20.28 -4.98
C GLN A 285 -31.95 -19.52 -5.55
N GLN A 286 -32.16 -18.66 -6.55
CA GLN A 286 -31.10 -17.85 -7.13
C GLN A 286 -30.63 -16.79 -6.15
N LEU A 287 -31.55 -16.11 -5.46
CA LEU A 287 -31.22 -15.13 -4.44
C LEU A 287 -30.40 -15.75 -3.30
N GLN A 288 -30.71 -16.98 -2.88
CA GLN A 288 -29.92 -17.70 -1.87
C GLN A 288 -28.51 -18.04 -2.38
N LYS A 289 -28.34 -18.43 -3.65
CA LYS A 289 -27.00 -18.61 -4.26
C LYS A 289 -26.21 -17.28 -4.26
N GLU A 290 -26.85 -16.17 -4.65
CA GLU A 290 -26.23 -14.84 -4.65
C GLU A 290 -25.81 -14.39 -3.24
N LYS A 291 -26.68 -14.59 -2.22
CA LYS A 291 -26.36 -14.33 -0.82
C LYS A 291 -25.16 -15.16 -0.34
N HIS A 292 -25.18 -16.46 -0.63
CA HIS A 292 -24.11 -17.38 -0.23
C HIS A 292 -22.75 -16.99 -0.85
N LEU A 293 -22.75 -16.50 -2.09
CA LEU A 293 -21.52 -16.05 -2.76
C LEU A 293 -20.87 -14.85 -2.06
N VAL A 294 -21.67 -13.87 -1.62
CA VAL A 294 -21.18 -12.73 -0.85
C VAL A 294 -20.59 -13.18 0.50
N VAL A 295 -21.24 -14.15 1.16
CA VAL A 295 -20.77 -14.72 2.43
C VAL A 295 -19.43 -15.45 2.24
N GLU A 296 -19.29 -16.28 1.20
CA GLU A 296 -18.02 -16.97 0.91
C GLU A 296 -16.90 -16.00 0.55
N ALA A 297 -17.18 -14.88 -0.14
CA ALA A 297 -16.19 -13.84 -0.42
C ALA A 297 -15.73 -13.12 0.87
N ALA A 298 -16.65 -12.84 1.80
CA ALA A 298 -16.31 -12.25 3.09
C ALA A 298 -15.54 -13.22 4.01
N LYS A 299 -15.84 -14.51 3.94
CA LYS A 299 -15.08 -15.59 4.59
C LYS A 299 -13.67 -15.71 4.04
N TYR A 300 -13.51 -15.67 2.71
CA TYR A 300 -12.22 -15.73 2.03
C TYR A 300 -11.24 -14.63 2.51
N LEU A 301 -11.76 -13.44 2.85
CA LEU A 301 -10.94 -12.38 3.45
C LEU A 301 -10.30 -12.83 4.77
N ILE A 302 -11.07 -13.49 5.63
CA ILE A 302 -10.62 -13.90 6.98
C ILE A 302 -9.75 -15.15 6.91
N THR A 303 -10.13 -16.14 6.09
CA THR A 303 -9.46 -17.44 6.08
C THR A 303 -8.22 -17.47 5.19
N GLU A 304 -8.17 -16.68 4.12
CA GLU A 304 -7.09 -16.74 3.12
C GLU A 304 -6.31 -15.42 3.04
N GLN A 305 -6.98 -14.28 2.82
CA GLN A 305 -6.27 -13.01 2.55
C GLN A 305 -5.52 -12.46 3.77
N LEU A 306 -6.16 -12.44 4.95
CA LEU A 306 -5.52 -11.99 6.19
C LEU A 306 -4.32 -12.87 6.58
N PRO A 307 -4.45 -14.22 6.66
CA PRO A 307 -3.31 -15.10 6.91
C PRO A 307 -2.26 -15.03 5.79
N GLY A 308 -2.69 -14.91 4.54
CA GLY A 308 -1.81 -14.73 3.38
C GLY A 308 -0.93 -13.50 3.52
N PHE A 309 -1.50 -12.36 3.92
CA PHE A 309 -0.74 -11.12 4.18
C PHE A 309 0.30 -11.29 5.30
N VAL A 310 -0.08 -11.98 6.39
CA VAL A 310 0.84 -12.29 7.49
C VAL A 310 1.99 -13.18 7.00
N LYS A 311 1.68 -14.15 6.14
CA LYS A 311 2.69 -15.04 5.52
C LYS A 311 3.67 -14.25 4.64
N ASP A 312 3.20 -13.31 3.82
CA ASP A 312 4.14 -12.49 3.03
C ASP A 312 5.06 -11.64 3.89
N CYS A 313 4.55 -11.15 5.03
CA CYS A 313 5.34 -10.38 5.97
C CYS A 313 6.41 -11.25 6.65
N LEU A 314 6.14 -12.55 6.85
CA LEU A 314 7.09 -13.55 7.35
C LEU A 314 8.13 -13.92 6.29
N ASP A 315 7.70 -14.08 5.03
CA ASP A 315 8.59 -14.30 3.89
C ASP A 315 9.29 -13.00 3.44
N HIS A 316 8.97 -11.89 4.10
CA HIS A 316 9.39 -10.52 3.82
C HIS A 316 9.16 -10.10 2.36
N SER A 317 8.22 -10.72 1.64
CA SER A 317 7.77 -10.27 0.30
C SER A 317 6.99 -8.97 0.39
N ALA A 318 6.28 -8.76 1.50
CA ALA A 318 5.77 -7.46 1.91
C ALA A 318 6.50 -7.04 3.19
N SER A 319 7.06 -5.82 3.22
CA SER A 319 7.64 -5.25 4.44
C SER A 319 7.20 -3.79 4.60
N PRO A 320 5.97 -3.56 5.07
CA PRO A 320 5.47 -2.21 5.32
C PRO A 320 6.38 -1.47 6.30
N VAL A 321 6.75 -0.24 5.95
CA VAL A 321 7.68 0.61 6.74
C VAL A 321 6.90 1.50 7.70
N ASP A 322 5.76 2.01 7.28
CA ASP A 322 4.94 2.93 8.07
C ASP A 322 3.45 2.70 7.84
N GLY A 323 2.61 3.53 8.45
CA GLY A 323 1.15 3.39 8.35
C GLY A 323 0.59 3.59 6.93
N ILE A 324 1.28 4.35 6.07
CA ILE A 324 0.86 4.57 4.67
C ILE A 324 1.11 3.29 3.88
N THR A 325 2.35 2.80 3.90
CA THR A 325 2.73 1.56 3.21
C THR A 325 2.00 0.33 3.75
N LEU A 326 1.67 0.30 5.06
CA LEU A 326 0.82 -0.75 5.63
C LEU A 326 -0.60 -0.69 5.05
N SER A 327 -1.18 0.50 4.93
CA SER A 327 -2.51 0.67 4.35
C SER A 327 -2.52 0.26 2.87
N GLU A 328 -1.49 0.63 2.11
CA GLU A 328 -1.34 0.23 0.71
C GLU A 328 -1.21 -1.28 0.55
N ALA A 329 -0.37 -1.94 1.37
CA ALA A 329 -0.17 -3.38 1.31
C ALA A 329 -1.45 -4.17 1.68
N LEU A 330 -2.21 -3.70 2.67
CA LEU A 330 -3.51 -4.29 3.00
C LEU A 330 -4.53 -4.11 1.87
N HIS A 331 -4.60 -2.90 1.31
CA HIS A 331 -5.49 -2.59 0.19
C HIS A 331 -5.17 -3.38 -1.07
N ALA A 332 -3.88 -3.61 -1.37
CA ALA A 332 -3.45 -4.44 -2.50
C ALA A 332 -3.92 -5.90 -2.38
N ARG A 333 -4.18 -6.38 -1.15
CA ARG A 333 -4.79 -7.68 -0.84
C ARG A 333 -6.31 -7.62 -0.67
N GLY A 334 -6.92 -6.46 -0.94
CA GLY A 334 -8.36 -6.25 -0.77
C GLY A 334 -8.82 -6.17 0.69
N ILE A 335 -7.89 -6.06 1.64
CA ILE A 335 -8.19 -6.00 3.07
C ILE A 335 -8.50 -4.56 3.44
N ASN A 336 -9.73 -4.30 3.91
CA ASN A 336 -10.11 -2.99 4.41
C ASN A 336 -9.41 -2.66 5.73
N ILE A 337 -9.06 -1.39 5.93
CA ILE A 337 -8.39 -0.92 7.17
C ILE A 337 -9.22 -1.16 8.45
N ARG A 338 -10.53 -1.41 8.33
CA ARG A 338 -11.39 -1.81 9.46
C ARG A 338 -10.94 -3.13 10.11
N TYR A 339 -10.26 -4.01 9.37
CA TYR A 339 -9.69 -5.26 9.88
C TYR A 339 -8.36 -5.08 10.62
N LEU A 340 -7.85 -3.85 10.76
CA LEU A 340 -6.56 -3.58 11.43
C LEU A 340 -6.49 -4.16 12.84
N GLY A 341 -7.59 -4.10 13.61
CA GLY A 341 -7.63 -4.69 14.95
C GLY A 341 -7.49 -6.21 14.96
N THR A 342 -8.10 -6.89 13.99
CA THR A 342 -7.97 -8.34 13.81
C THR A 342 -6.53 -8.70 13.39
N LEU A 343 -5.93 -7.92 12.49
CA LEU A 343 -4.53 -8.10 12.09
C LEU A 343 -3.59 -7.98 13.30
N VAL A 344 -3.76 -6.95 14.13
CA VAL A 344 -2.97 -6.73 15.35
C VAL A 344 -3.04 -7.95 16.27
N ASN A 345 -4.23 -8.53 16.47
CA ASN A 345 -4.38 -9.72 17.29
C ASN A 345 -3.59 -10.91 16.73
N ILE A 346 -3.67 -11.16 15.42
CA ILE A 346 -2.95 -12.27 14.77
C ILE A 346 -1.44 -12.11 14.95
N ILE A 347 -0.89 -10.93 14.64
CA ILE A 347 0.56 -10.68 14.65
C ILE A 347 1.14 -10.52 16.06
N SER A 348 0.32 -10.22 17.08
CA SER A 348 0.79 -10.04 18.46
C SER A 348 1.49 -11.28 19.03
N SER A 349 1.16 -12.46 18.53
CA SER A 349 1.74 -13.75 18.94
C SER A 349 3.06 -14.12 18.22
N VAL A 350 3.46 -13.35 17.20
CA VAL A 350 4.55 -13.70 16.27
C VAL A 350 5.76 -12.79 16.50
N GLU A 351 6.78 -13.29 17.19
CA GLU A 351 7.98 -12.50 17.57
C GLU A 351 8.75 -11.94 16.35
N GLN A 352 8.80 -12.68 15.23
CA GLN A 352 9.45 -12.23 13.99
C GLN A 352 8.77 -10.99 13.38
N LEU A 353 7.48 -10.80 13.64
CA LEU A 353 6.68 -9.69 13.14
C LEU A 353 6.52 -8.56 14.15
N LYS A 354 7.37 -8.49 15.19
CA LYS A 354 7.31 -7.41 16.18
C LYS A 354 7.39 -6.01 15.55
N TYR A 355 8.13 -5.86 14.45
CA TYR A 355 8.19 -4.60 13.69
C TYR A 355 6.81 -4.21 13.13
N LEU A 356 6.12 -5.17 12.50
CA LEU A 356 4.80 -4.96 11.93
C LEU A 356 3.76 -4.72 13.01
N HIS A 357 3.88 -5.40 14.15
CA HIS A 357 3.02 -5.16 15.32
C HIS A 357 3.16 -3.72 15.83
N SER A 358 4.39 -3.20 15.94
CA SER A 358 4.64 -1.80 16.30
C SER A 358 3.99 -0.82 15.31
N ILE A 359 4.15 -1.05 14.00
CA ILE A 359 3.58 -0.19 12.95
C ILE A 359 2.05 -0.25 12.95
N ALA A 360 1.47 -1.44 13.04
CA ALA A 360 0.01 -1.64 13.08
C ALA A 360 -0.60 -1.01 14.33
N MET A 361 0.05 -1.11 15.48
CA MET A 361 -0.37 -0.44 16.71
C MET A 361 -0.25 1.08 16.62
N CYS A 362 0.83 1.60 16.03
CA CYS A 362 0.96 3.03 15.76
C CYS A 362 -0.17 3.53 14.86
N GLU A 363 -0.49 2.78 13.81
CA GLU A 363 -1.56 3.12 12.87
C GLU A 363 -2.94 3.07 13.54
N LEU A 364 -3.17 2.08 14.41
CA LEU A 364 -4.38 1.95 15.21
C LEU A 364 -4.56 3.16 16.15
N ILE A 365 -3.52 3.51 16.91
CA ILE A 365 -3.53 4.69 17.81
C ILE A 365 -3.79 5.97 17.02
N CYS A 366 -3.03 6.23 15.96
CA CYS A 366 -3.12 7.48 15.21
C CYS A 366 -4.46 7.64 14.48
N ARG A 367 -5.05 6.56 13.96
CA ARG A 367 -6.38 6.64 13.31
C ARG A 367 -7.50 6.83 14.32
N SER A 368 -7.46 6.13 15.46
CA SER A 368 -8.41 6.35 16.54
C SER A 368 -8.30 7.78 17.08
N ALA A 369 -7.07 8.28 17.30
CA ALA A 369 -6.83 9.67 17.67
C ALA A 369 -7.33 10.66 16.62
N LYS A 370 -7.20 10.35 15.32
CA LYS A 370 -7.75 11.18 14.22
C LYS A 370 -9.27 11.30 14.33
N HIS A 371 -9.99 10.21 14.61
CA HIS A 371 -11.46 10.26 14.74
C HIS A 371 -11.88 11.17 15.89
N VAL A 372 -11.26 11.00 17.06
CA VAL A 372 -11.48 11.87 18.23
C VAL A 372 -11.10 13.33 17.91
N PHE A 373 -9.97 13.54 17.24
CA PHE A 373 -9.49 14.86 16.84
C PHE A 373 -10.44 15.57 15.86
N ALA A 374 -11.06 14.84 14.94
CA ALA A 374 -12.02 15.40 14.00
C ALA A 374 -13.24 15.98 14.72
N THR A 375 -13.86 15.20 15.62
CA THR A 375 -14.98 15.67 16.45
C THR A 375 -14.56 16.80 17.38
N TYR A 376 -13.36 16.71 17.97
CA TYR A 376 -12.78 17.75 18.81
C TYR A 376 -12.64 19.09 18.06
N LEU A 377 -12.12 19.09 16.83
CA LEU A 377 -11.95 20.31 16.04
C LEU A 377 -13.26 20.91 15.52
N GLN A 378 -14.30 20.10 15.28
CA GLN A 378 -15.61 20.61 14.86
C GLN A 378 -16.25 21.51 15.92
N ALA A 379 -15.94 21.29 17.20
CA ALA A 379 -16.43 22.08 18.33
C ALA A 379 -15.61 23.37 18.60
N VAL A 380 -14.49 23.58 17.89
CA VAL A 380 -13.56 24.68 18.16
C VAL A 380 -13.80 25.85 17.20
N GLU A 381 -13.94 27.04 17.76
CA GLU A 381 -14.00 28.29 16.99
C GLU A 381 -12.69 28.57 16.23
N ALA A 382 -12.80 29.24 15.08
CA ALA A 382 -11.67 29.47 14.19
C ALA A 382 -10.50 30.23 14.84
N CYS A 383 -10.76 31.11 15.82
CA CYS A 383 -9.75 31.87 16.55
C CYS A 383 -8.91 31.02 17.52
N HIS A 384 -9.43 29.89 18.00
CA HIS A 384 -8.79 29.06 19.02
C HIS A 384 -8.15 27.77 18.45
N LEU A 385 -8.18 27.56 17.14
CA LEU A 385 -7.70 26.32 16.50
C LEU A 385 -6.26 25.96 16.88
N ALA A 386 -5.32 26.90 16.75
CA ALA A 386 -3.91 26.62 17.02
C ALA A 386 -3.69 26.20 18.48
N GLN A 387 -4.39 26.85 19.42
CA GLN A 387 -4.34 26.50 20.85
C GLN A 387 -4.95 25.12 21.09
N ALA A 388 -6.14 24.87 20.55
CA ALA A 388 -6.81 23.58 20.68
C ALA A 388 -5.99 22.43 20.09
N MET A 389 -5.35 22.62 18.94
CA MET A 389 -4.47 21.64 18.31
C MET A 389 -3.22 21.37 19.14
N SER A 390 -2.55 22.43 19.63
CA SER A 390 -1.39 22.27 20.51
C SER A 390 -1.75 21.58 21.83
N HIS A 391 -2.91 21.90 22.41
CA HIS A 391 -3.45 21.24 23.61
C HIS A 391 -3.70 19.75 23.36
N PHE A 392 -4.36 19.41 22.24
CA PHE A 392 -4.60 18.02 21.86
C PHE A 392 -3.29 17.24 21.71
N LEU A 393 -2.28 17.80 21.04
CA LEU A 393 -0.96 17.16 20.90
C LEU A 393 -0.25 16.98 22.24
N ASN A 394 -0.32 17.96 23.14
CA ASN A 394 0.25 17.86 24.48
C ASN A 394 -0.40 16.75 25.29
N CYS A 395 -1.72 16.59 25.18
CA CYS A 395 -2.42 15.53 25.89
C CYS A 395 -2.29 14.15 25.18
N LEU A 396 -1.93 14.10 23.90
CA LEU A 396 -1.66 12.87 23.15
C LEU A 396 -0.23 12.35 23.35
N LEU A 397 0.77 13.24 23.39
CA LEU A 397 2.19 12.89 23.28
C LEU A 397 3.09 13.49 24.38
N GLY A 398 2.63 14.52 25.07
CA GLY A 398 3.40 15.20 26.12
C GLY A 398 3.36 14.44 27.43
N SER A 399 4.44 14.51 28.21
CA SER A 399 4.51 13.95 29.57
C SER A 399 4.22 14.94 30.70
N ALA A 400 4.02 16.23 30.36
CA ALA A 400 3.62 17.26 31.31
C ALA A 400 2.09 17.28 31.50
N SER A 401 1.63 17.66 32.70
CA SER A 401 0.20 17.89 32.94
C SER A 401 -0.28 19.08 32.10
N CYS A 402 -1.16 18.81 31.13
CA CYS A 402 -1.75 19.81 30.24
C CYS A 402 -2.99 20.46 30.89
N VAL A 403 -2.99 21.78 31.10
CA VAL A 403 -4.21 22.59 31.30
C VAL A 403 -4.34 23.49 30.08
N ALA A 404 -5.50 23.50 29.44
CA ALA A 404 -5.72 24.38 28.29
C ALA A 404 -5.64 25.84 28.74
N LEU A 405 -4.64 26.57 28.24
CA LEU A 405 -4.46 27.99 28.53
C LEU A 405 -5.23 28.80 27.48
N LEU A 406 -6.38 29.33 27.86
CA LEU A 406 -7.03 30.39 27.09
C LEU A 406 -6.19 31.68 27.26
N PRO A 407 -5.94 32.45 26.18
CA PRO A 407 -5.25 33.71 26.31
C PRO A 407 -6.12 34.64 27.16
N GLU A 408 -5.57 35.17 28.24
CA GLU A 408 -6.21 36.27 28.97
C GLU A 408 -6.42 37.42 27.97
N ASP A 409 -7.68 37.84 27.81
CA ASP A 409 -8.05 39.03 27.04
C ASP A 409 -7.17 40.21 27.50
N ARG A 410 -6.16 40.56 26.69
CA ARG A 410 -5.36 41.78 26.86
C ARG A 410 -6.18 43.03 26.47
N THR A 411 -7.38 43.16 27.02
CA THR A 411 -8.22 44.36 26.91
C THR A 411 -8.63 44.86 28.29
N ASN A 412 -7.67 45.05 29.19
CA ASN A 412 -7.89 45.92 30.35
C ASN A 412 -6.69 46.85 30.60
N GLY A 413 -6.61 47.87 29.76
CA GLY A 413 -5.71 49.01 29.91
C GLY A 413 -6.36 50.28 29.37
N GLY A 414 -7.51 50.69 29.94
CA GLY A 414 -8.16 51.92 29.51
C GLY A 414 -9.45 52.26 30.25
N ARG A 415 -9.33 52.90 31.42
CA ARG A 415 -10.45 53.61 32.07
C ARG A 415 -11.15 54.53 31.07
N ARG A 416 -12.46 54.35 30.83
CA ARG A 416 -13.39 55.48 30.60
C ARG A 416 -14.87 55.07 30.76
N ARG A 417 -15.60 55.97 31.42
CA ARG A 417 -16.96 55.88 31.94
C ARG A 417 -18.03 55.77 30.84
N GLY A 418 -18.99 54.87 31.07
CA GLY A 418 -20.44 55.12 30.98
C GLY A 418 -21.10 55.30 29.61
N ARG A 419 -21.85 54.28 29.15
CA ARG A 419 -23.26 54.41 28.69
C ARG A 419 -23.90 53.02 28.54
N ARG A 420 -25.03 52.79 29.23
CA ARG A 420 -25.86 51.59 29.08
C ARG A 420 -26.41 51.52 27.66
N GLN A 421 -26.08 50.47 26.91
CA GLN A 421 -26.85 50.01 25.75
C GLN A 421 -27.12 48.51 25.92
N ARG A 422 -28.39 48.16 26.15
CA ARG A 422 -28.89 46.78 26.12
C ARG A 422 -28.75 46.27 24.68
N ARG A 423 -27.86 45.30 24.45
CA ARG A 423 -27.94 44.39 23.30
C ARG A 423 -28.47 43.05 23.82
N HIS A 424 -29.49 42.52 23.15
CA HIS A 424 -29.92 41.14 23.29
C HIS A 424 -28.72 40.22 23.01
N GLN A 425 -28.27 39.50 24.04
CA GLN A 425 -27.54 38.25 23.87
C GLN A 425 -28.58 37.13 23.98
N GLY A 426 -28.78 36.40 22.88
CA GLY A 426 -29.26 35.02 22.97
C GLY A 426 -28.19 34.15 23.64
N PRO A 427 -28.53 32.93 24.07
CA PRO A 427 -27.62 32.09 24.84
C PRO A 427 -26.45 31.67 23.94
N VAL A 428 -25.26 32.22 24.21
CA VAL A 428 -24.00 31.69 23.71
C VAL A 428 -23.68 30.52 24.63
N GLN A 429 -23.81 29.28 24.13
CA GLN A 429 -23.23 28.12 24.79
C GLN A 429 -21.72 28.33 24.88
N ASP A 430 -21.13 28.16 26.07
CA ASP A 430 -19.71 28.38 26.32
C ASP A 430 -18.84 27.50 25.39
N SER A 431 -18.15 28.12 24.43
CA SER A 431 -17.35 27.47 23.38
C SER A 431 -15.99 26.91 23.83
N THR A 432 -15.90 26.51 25.11
CA THR A 432 -14.64 26.08 25.76
C THR A 432 -14.65 24.64 26.24
N GLU A 433 -15.65 23.81 25.90
CA GLU A 433 -15.70 22.39 26.29
C GLU A 433 -14.43 21.60 25.90
N TRP A 434 -13.80 21.96 24.78
CA TRP A 434 -12.55 21.36 24.32
C TRP A 434 -11.39 21.52 25.32
N THR A 435 -11.44 22.50 26.22
CA THR A 435 -10.41 22.75 27.26
C THR A 435 -10.39 21.67 28.35
N GLN A 436 -11.47 20.90 28.50
CA GLN A 436 -11.63 19.92 29.57
C GLN A 436 -10.92 18.59 29.28
N ILE A 437 -10.48 18.36 28.03
CA ILE A 437 -9.79 17.14 27.66
C ILE A 437 -8.40 17.09 28.32
N ASN A 438 -8.10 15.99 28.99
CA ASN A 438 -6.79 15.69 29.56
C ASN A 438 -6.26 14.35 29.01
N GLN A 439 -5.02 14.00 29.35
CA GLN A 439 -4.37 12.76 28.87
C GLN A 439 -5.20 11.50 29.13
N ARG A 440 -5.76 11.35 30.33
CA ARG A 440 -6.54 10.15 30.71
C ARG A 440 -7.88 10.09 29.98
N SER A 441 -8.59 11.21 29.88
CA SER A 441 -9.87 11.26 29.16
C SER A 441 -9.68 11.04 27.67
N LEU A 442 -8.63 11.62 27.08
CA LEU A 442 -8.29 11.42 25.67
C LEU A 442 -7.95 9.96 25.40
N PHE A 443 -7.10 9.34 26.23
CA PHE A 443 -6.76 7.93 26.06
C PHE A 443 -7.98 7.01 26.22
N GLN A 444 -8.90 7.30 27.15
CA GLN A 444 -10.14 6.55 27.27
C GLN A 444 -11.01 6.67 26.01
N GLN A 445 -11.13 7.86 25.42
CA GLN A 445 -11.85 8.05 24.15
C GLN A 445 -11.17 7.28 23.01
N ILE A 446 -9.84 7.28 22.94
CA ILE A 446 -9.07 6.51 21.96
C ILE A 446 -9.31 5.00 22.14
N LYS A 447 -9.35 4.47 23.37
CA LYS A 447 -9.66 3.06 23.63
C LYS A 447 -11.06 2.67 23.17
N VAL A 448 -12.07 3.50 23.46
CA VAL A 448 -13.45 3.29 22.99
C VAL A 448 -13.50 3.31 21.46
N GLU A 449 -12.73 4.19 20.82
CA GLU A 449 -12.62 4.25 19.37
C GLU A 449 -11.95 3.00 18.78
N MET A 450 -10.87 2.50 19.39
CA MET A 450 -10.18 1.26 18.98
C MET A 450 -11.11 0.05 19.06
N GLU A 451 -11.89 -0.06 20.12
CA GLU A 451 -12.82 -1.16 20.32
C GLU A 451 -14.02 -1.06 19.37
N SER A 452 -14.66 0.11 19.29
CA SER A 452 -15.88 0.29 18.49
C SER A 452 -15.66 0.28 16.97
N TYR A 453 -14.54 0.82 16.47
CA TYR A 453 -14.28 0.92 15.03
C TYR A 453 -13.42 -0.24 14.51
N TYR A 454 -12.39 -0.65 15.26
CA TYR A 454 -11.42 -1.65 14.82
C TYR A 454 -11.61 -3.02 15.50
N GLY A 455 -12.46 -3.12 16.53
CA GLY A 455 -12.67 -4.35 17.29
C GLY A 455 -11.42 -4.84 18.00
N TRP A 456 -10.56 -3.90 18.45
CA TRP A 456 -9.37 -4.20 19.22
C TRP A 456 -9.44 -3.60 20.62
N ARG A 457 -9.06 -4.40 21.62
CA ARG A 457 -8.95 -3.97 23.01
C ARG A 457 -7.60 -4.41 23.60
N PRO A 458 -7.01 -3.61 24.49
CA PRO A 458 -5.81 -4.04 25.22
C PRO A 458 -6.09 -5.29 26.07
N GLN A 459 -5.06 -6.13 26.25
CA GLN A 459 -5.11 -7.27 27.17
C GLN A 459 -5.04 -6.80 28.64
N ASP A 460 -5.56 -7.62 29.57
CA ASP A 460 -5.53 -7.31 31.01
C ASP A 460 -4.13 -7.60 31.61
N PRO A 461 -3.59 -6.74 32.50
CA PRO A 461 -4.17 -5.48 32.98
C PRO A 461 -4.14 -4.37 31.93
N GLN A 462 -5.26 -3.66 31.77
CA GLN A 462 -5.38 -2.62 30.76
C GLN A 462 -4.45 -1.43 31.04
N PRO A 463 -3.78 -0.90 30.00
CA PRO A 463 -3.00 0.33 30.13
C PRO A 463 -3.91 1.49 30.52
N THR A 464 -3.33 2.39 31.30
CA THR A 464 -3.94 3.64 31.77
C THR A 464 -3.45 4.86 30.98
N SER A 465 -2.37 4.73 30.23
CA SER A 465 -1.85 5.76 29.33
C SER A 465 -1.36 5.21 27.99
N ILE A 466 -1.13 6.10 27.02
CA ILE A 466 -0.58 5.73 25.71
C ILE A 466 0.86 5.24 25.86
N GLU A 467 1.63 5.79 26.79
CA GLU A 467 3.01 5.36 27.08
C GLU A 467 3.06 3.89 27.49
N GLU A 468 2.22 3.48 28.44
CA GLU A 468 2.14 2.08 28.91
C GLU A 468 1.80 1.11 27.76
N LEU A 469 1.04 1.58 26.76
CA LEU A 469 0.74 0.80 25.56
C LEU A 469 1.92 0.74 24.58
N CYS A 470 2.74 1.79 24.49
CA CYS A 470 3.82 1.93 23.52
C CYS A 470 5.14 1.29 23.97
N GLU A 471 5.44 1.31 25.28
CA GLU A 471 6.69 0.85 25.86
C GLU A 471 7.06 -0.61 25.49
N PRO A 472 6.17 -1.61 25.59
CA PRO A 472 6.50 -3.00 25.25
C PRO A 472 6.87 -3.21 23.78
N LEU A 473 6.37 -2.33 22.92
CA LEU A 473 6.57 -2.35 21.47
C LEU A 473 7.82 -1.57 21.05
N GLY A 474 8.40 -0.77 21.95
CA GLY A 474 9.48 0.16 21.63
C GLY A 474 9.04 1.27 20.66
N LEU A 475 7.75 1.63 20.68
CA LEU A 475 7.21 2.63 19.77
C LEU A 475 7.61 4.04 20.24
N GLN A 476 8.33 4.76 19.40
CA GLN A 476 8.79 6.11 19.72
C GLN A 476 7.70 7.15 19.47
N ARG A 477 7.57 8.14 20.37
CA ARG A 477 6.55 9.19 20.24
C ARG A 477 6.72 10.08 19.02
N ILE A 478 7.94 10.19 18.49
CA ILE A 478 8.18 10.92 17.22
C ILE A 478 7.50 10.23 16.03
N ILE A 479 7.44 8.89 16.02
CA ILE A 479 6.75 8.12 14.98
C ILE A 479 5.24 8.35 15.07
N LEU A 480 4.69 8.35 16.29
CA LEU A 480 3.29 8.71 16.53
C LEU A 480 2.98 10.14 16.06
N LEU A 481 3.83 11.12 16.40
CA LEU A 481 3.68 12.51 15.95
C LEU A 481 3.66 12.60 14.43
N ARG A 482 4.65 12.00 13.75
CA ARG A 482 4.75 11.96 12.29
C ARG A 482 3.46 11.38 11.68
N ASN A 483 3.07 10.18 12.11
CA ASN A 483 1.90 9.50 11.56
C ASN A 483 0.60 10.27 11.83
N PHE A 484 0.46 10.88 13.01
CA PHE A 484 -0.70 11.72 13.34
C PHE A 484 -0.77 12.97 12.46
N CYS A 485 0.35 13.66 12.25
CA CYS A 485 0.43 14.84 11.37
C CYS A 485 0.03 14.49 9.93
N HIS A 486 0.54 13.40 9.35
CA HIS A 486 0.13 12.97 8.00
C HIS A 486 -1.37 12.64 7.91
N LYS A 487 -1.94 12.01 8.94
CA LYS A 487 -3.35 11.60 8.98
C LYS A 487 -4.33 12.76 9.15
N THR A 488 -3.87 13.85 9.77
CA THR A 488 -4.69 15.04 10.08
C THR A 488 -4.37 16.26 9.20
N GLY A 489 -3.28 16.23 8.45
CA GLY A 489 -2.79 17.34 7.64
C GLY A 489 -2.11 18.43 8.46
N LEU A 490 -1.80 18.19 9.73
CA LEU A 490 -1.20 19.18 10.61
C LEU A 490 0.28 19.43 10.24
N GLN A 491 0.65 20.69 10.03
CA GLN A 491 2.03 21.10 9.86
C GLN A 491 2.54 21.83 11.08
N LEU A 492 3.68 21.36 11.59
CA LEU A 492 4.33 21.90 12.76
C LEU A 492 5.63 22.63 12.41
N ALA A 493 6.03 23.56 13.28
CA ALA A 493 7.32 24.23 13.20
C ALA A 493 8.47 23.22 13.35
N HIS A 494 9.53 23.42 12.57
CA HIS A 494 10.72 22.59 12.68
C HIS A 494 11.54 22.98 13.92
N LYS A 495 11.47 22.13 14.95
CA LYS A 495 12.27 22.26 16.18
C LYS A 495 12.43 20.90 16.86
N GLU A 496 13.32 20.84 17.83
CA GLU A 496 13.43 19.69 18.73
C GLU A 496 12.33 19.78 19.81
N TYR A 497 11.41 18.82 19.78
CA TYR A 497 10.31 18.76 20.75
C TYR A 497 10.71 17.88 21.94
N GLY A 498 10.80 18.47 23.13
CA GLY A 498 11.05 17.74 24.38
C GLY A 498 9.83 16.95 24.86
N LEU A 499 9.46 15.88 24.15
CA LEU A 499 8.24 15.10 24.44
C LEU A 499 8.26 14.45 25.84
N GLU A 500 9.46 14.15 26.35
CA GLU A 500 9.69 13.53 27.67
C GLU A 500 9.74 14.53 28.82
N HIS A 501 9.63 15.84 28.55
CA HIS A 501 9.69 16.85 29.60
C HIS A 501 8.39 16.83 30.45
N HIS A 502 8.53 16.61 31.77
CA HIS A 502 7.39 16.54 32.69
C HIS A 502 6.91 17.90 33.21
N THR A 503 7.72 18.95 33.07
CA THR A 503 7.44 20.26 33.69
C THR A 503 6.82 21.28 32.73
N ARG A 504 6.99 21.10 31.42
CA ARG A 504 6.52 22.05 30.40
C ARG A 504 5.88 21.30 29.23
N PRO A 505 4.76 21.78 28.69
CA PRO A 505 4.17 21.21 27.49
C PRO A 505 5.11 21.35 26.28
N PRO A 506 5.32 20.29 25.48
CA PRO A 506 6.19 20.34 24.30
C PRO A 506 5.66 21.23 23.16
N PHE A 507 4.33 21.35 23.02
CA PHE A 507 3.69 22.10 21.95
C PHE A 507 3.04 23.38 22.48
N SER A 508 3.14 24.43 21.68
CA SER A 508 2.50 25.74 21.87
C SER A 508 1.70 26.11 20.62
N ALA A 509 0.84 27.12 20.72
CA ALA A 509 0.03 27.58 19.58
C ALA A 509 0.89 28.10 18.41
N GLU A 510 2.09 28.64 18.70
CA GLU A 510 3.03 29.14 17.68
C GLU A 510 3.66 28.01 16.86
N ASP A 511 3.64 26.78 17.38
CA ASP A 511 4.19 25.62 16.69
C ASP A 511 3.27 25.12 15.57
N VAL A 512 1.98 25.47 15.62
CA VAL A 512 1.00 25.08 14.60
C VAL A 512 1.07 26.08 13.46
N LEU A 513 1.75 25.71 12.38
CA LEU A 513 1.93 26.58 11.23
C LEU A 513 0.67 26.63 10.36
N GLN A 514 0.14 25.46 10.01
CA GLN A 514 -1.07 25.33 9.18
C GLN A 514 -1.66 23.91 9.26
N VAL A 515 -2.87 23.76 8.72
CA VAL A 515 -3.51 22.47 8.46
C VAL A 515 -3.74 22.38 6.96
N PHE A 516 -3.22 21.35 6.32
CA PHE A 516 -3.44 21.05 4.92
C PHE A 516 -4.73 20.25 4.72
N PRO A 517 -5.50 20.54 3.67
CA PRO A 517 -6.59 19.68 3.26
C PRO A 517 -6.03 18.34 2.74
N LEU A 518 -6.57 17.23 3.23
CA LEU A 518 -6.22 15.90 2.75
C LEU A 518 -7.21 15.49 1.67
N ALA A 519 -6.79 15.58 0.41
CA ALA A 519 -7.61 15.26 -0.74
C ALA A 519 -7.42 13.80 -1.19
N LYS A 520 -8.54 13.14 -1.49
CA LYS A 520 -8.60 11.85 -2.18
C LYS A 520 -9.32 12.08 -3.49
N HIS A 521 -8.70 11.73 -4.60
CA HIS A 521 -9.26 11.92 -5.94
C HIS A 521 -9.00 10.72 -6.84
N VAL A 522 -9.71 10.66 -7.95
CA VAL A 522 -9.39 9.76 -9.07
C VAL A 522 -8.11 10.25 -9.74
N HIS A 523 -7.17 9.35 -10.00
CA HIS A 523 -6.04 9.65 -10.86
C HIS A 523 -6.45 9.31 -12.30
N PRO A 524 -6.23 10.21 -13.28
CA PRO A 524 -6.39 9.82 -14.67
C PRO A 524 -5.46 8.63 -14.95
N ARG A 525 -5.89 7.72 -15.83
CA ARG A 525 -5.11 6.53 -16.18
C ARG A 525 -4.63 6.64 -17.63
N ALA A 526 -3.33 6.57 -17.84
CA ALA A 526 -2.72 6.50 -19.17
C ALA A 526 -2.66 5.03 -19.63
N SER A 527 -3.80 4.48 -20.05
CA SER A 527 -3.96 3.05 -20.40
C SER A 527 -2.90 2.56 -21.40
N ASP A 528 -2.68 3.30 -22.48
CA ASP A 528 -1.68 2.96 -23.51
C ASP A 528 -0.26 2.95 -22.93
N ALA A 529 0.09 3.97 -22.14
CA ALA A 529 1.42 4.09 -21.55
C ALA A 529 1.70 2.96 -20.55
N LEU A 530 0.69 2.57 -19.76
CA LEU A 530 0.78 1.43 -18.85
C LEU A 530 0.92 0.11 -19.61
N HIS A 531 0.25 -0.05 -20.75
CA HIS A 531 0.41 -1.22 -21.61
C HIS A 531 1.85 -1.33 -22.17
N PHE A 532 2.42 -0.22 -22.67
CA PHE A 532 3.82 -0.17 -23.08
C PHE A 532 4.77 -0.52 -21.93
N TYR A 533 4.52 0.04 -20.74
CA TYR A 533 5.31 -0.25 -19.55
C TYR A 533 5.26 -1.73 -19.15
N ALA A 534 4.07 -2.32 -19.08
CA ALA A 534 3.87 -3.73 -18.74
C ALA A 534 4.50 -4.68 -19.78
N THR A 535 4.34 -4.36 -21.06
CA THR A 535 4.99 -5.10 -22.16
C THR A 535 6.51 -5.00 -22.06
N GLY A 536 7.03 -3.80 -21.76
CA GLY A 536 8.45 -3.58 -21.52
C GLY A 536 8.98 -4.41 -20.36
N GLN A 537 8.27 -4.46 -19.23
CA GLN A 537 8.62 -5.32 -18.09
C GLN A 537 8.65 -6.81 -18.48
N SER A 538 7.65 -7.30 -19.21
CA SER A 538 7.61 -8.69 -19.67
C SER A 538 8.80 -9.02 -20.58
N LYS A 539 9.17 -8.11 -21.50
CA LYS A 539 10.34 -8.27 -22.37
C LYS A 539 11.65 -8.30 -21.60
N ILE A 540 11.78 -7.49 -20.55
CA ILE A 540 12.94 -7.50 -19.65
C ILE A 540 13.05 -8.84 -18.92
N GLN A 541 11.93 -9.39 -18.45
CA GLN A 541 11.90 -10.71 -17.80
C GLN A 541 12.32 -11.84 -18.74
N GLN A 542 12.02 -11.72 -20.03
CA GLN A 542 12.46 -12.64 -21.09
C GLN A 542 13.93 -12.45 -21.50
N GLY A 543 14.64 -11.44 -20.97
CA GLY A 543 16.03 -11.14 -21.30
C GLY A 543 16.23 -10.14 -22.45
N PHE A 544 15.15 -9.65 -23.09
CA PHE A 544 15.23 -8.65 -24.17
C PHE A 544 15.39 -7.23 -23.60
N LEU A 545 16.55 -6.94 -22.99
CA LEU A 545 16.80 -5.68 -22.26
C LEU A 545 16.62 -4.42 -23.12
N ARG A 546 17.01 -4.48 -24.41
CA ARG A 546 16.94 -3.34 -25.33
C ARG A 546 15.52 -3.01 -25.77
N GLU A 547 14.75 -4.03 -26.18
CA GLU A 547 13.32 -3.85 -26.50
C GLU A 547 12.58 -3.33 -25.26
N GLY A 548 12.89 -3.89 -24.10
CA GLY A 548 12.37 -3.41 -22.82
C GLY A 548 12.69 -1.93 -22.57
N TYR A 549 13.94 -1.52 -22.81
CA TYR A 549 14.35 -0.12 -22.67
C TYR A 549 13.57 0.82 -23.60
N ASP A 550 13.46 0.48 -24.88
CA ASP A 550 12.76 1.29 -25.88
C ASP A 550 11.27 1.43 -25.51
N LEU A 551 10.62 0.33 -25.12
CA LEU A 551 9.21 0.33 -24.68
C LEU A 551 8.99 1.16 -23.41
N VAL A 552 9.87 1.04 -22.41
CA VAL A 552 9.75 1.82 -21.16
C VAL A 552 10.04 3.29 -21.40
N SER A 553 10.96 3.63 -22.32
CA SER A 553 11.21 5.02 -22.71
C SER A 553 10.01 5.63 -23.45
N GLU A 554 9.32 4.85 -24.27
CA GLU A 554 8.10 5.29 -24.94
C GLU A 554 6.94 5.48 -23.95
N ALA A 555 6.78 4.53 -23.01
CA ALA A 555 5.85 4.67 -21.90
C ALA A 555 6.09 5.95 -21.08
N LEU A 556 7.36 6.26 -20.76
CA LEU A 556 7.73 7.49 -20.06
C LEU A 556 7.29 8.75 -20.82
N ASN A 557 7.49 8.78 -22.15
CA ASN A 557 7.06 9.92 -22.97
C ASN A 557 5.54 10.08 -22.97
N LEU A 558 4.79 8.99 -23.10
CA LEU A 558 3.33 9.01 -23.04
C LEU A 558 2.82 9.45 -21.66
N MET A 559 3.40 8.93 -20.58
CA MET A 559 3.05 9.35 -19.21
C MET A 559 3.31 10.83 -18.98
N ASN A 560 4.42 11.37 -19.48
CA ASN A 560 4.71 12.81 -19.39
C ASN A 560 3.68 13.66 -20.14
N ASN A 561 3.17 13.17 -21.29
CA ASN A 561 2.16 13.88 -22.06
C ASN A 561 0.78 13.88 -21.37
N VAL A 562 0.42 12.77 -20.71
CA VAL A 562 -0.89 12.61 -20.06
C VAL A 562 -0.93 13.23 -18.67
N TYR A 563 0.06 12.93 -17.82
CA TYR A 563 0.09 13.39 -16.43
C TYR A 563 0.79 14.73 -16.25
N GLY A 564 1.55 15.17 -17.26
CA GLY A 564 2.40 16.34 -17.18
C GLY A 564 3.75 16.03 -16.54
N ALA A 565 4.35 17.06 -15.92
CA ALA A 565 5.75 16.99 -15.50
C ALA A 565 6.02 16.05 -14.31
N MET A 566 5.03 15.77 -13.46
CA MET A 566 5.25 15.06 -12.19
C MET A 566 4.11 14.07 -11.87
N HIS A 567 4.45 12.78 -11.72
CA HIS A 567 3.51 11.72 -11.34
C HIS A 567 4.26 10.53 -10.70
N PRO A 568 3.66 9.77 -9.74
CA PRO A 568 4.30 8.59 -9.17
C PRO A 568 4.72 7.53 -10.22
N GLU A 569 3.88 7.32 -11.25
CA GLU A 569 4.16 6.33 -12.30
C GLU A 569 5.39 6.70 -13.14
N ILE A 570 5.64 8.01 -13.34
CA ILE A 570 6.85 8.48 -14.03
C ILE A 570 8.11 8.10 -13.22
N ALA A 571 8.05 8.19 -11.88
CA ALA A 571 9.17 7.75 -11.04
C ALA A 571 9.48 6.26 -11.21
N GLN A 572 8.45 5.42 -11.37
CA GLN A 572 8.61 3.98 -11.59
C GLN A 572 9.29 3.68 -12.94
N CYS A 573 8.90 4.39 -14.01
CA CYS A 573 9.57 4.30 -15.32
C CYS A 573 11.04 4.70 -15.23
N LEU A 574 11.33 5.85 -14.60
CA LEU A 574 12.71 6.34 -14.43
C LEU A 574 13.57 5.36 -13.64
N ARG A 575 13.04 4.77 -12.57
CA ARG A 575 13.75 3.75 -11.77
C ARG A 575 14.08 2.51 -12.60
N LEU A 576 13.13 2.05 -13.42
CA LEU A 576 13.36 0.89 -14.29
C LEU A 576 14.41 1.18 -15.36
N LEU A 577 14.37 2.36 -15.99
CA LEU A 577 15.41 2.79 -16.94
C LEU A 577 16.77 2.91 -16.27
N ALA A 578 16.84 3.42 -15.03
CA ALA A 578 18.09 3.47 -14.27
C ALA A 578 18.67 2.06 -14.03
N ARG A 579 17.82 1.11 -13.62
CA ARG A 579 18.19 -0.29 -13.42
C ARG A 579 18.69 -0.95 -14.70
N LEU A 580 18.04 -0.70 -15.84
CA LEU A 580 18.47 -1.23 -17.13
C LEU A 580 19.84 -0.68 -17.55
N ASN A 581 20.06 0.63 -17.45
CA ASN A 581 21.36 1.24 -17.73
C ASN A 581 22.46 0.68 -16.82
N TYR A 582 22.14 0.45 -15.53
CA TYR A 582 23.07 -0.15 -14.59
C TYR A 582 23.48 -1.57 -15.02
N ILE A 583 22.51 -2.40 -15.44
CA ILE A 583 22.76 -3.76 -15.90
C ILE A 583 23.57 -3.77 -17.22
N MET A 584 23.32 -2.80 -18.11
CA MET A 584 24.09 -2.63 -19.37
C MET A 584 25.51 -2.08 -19.14
N GLY A 585 25.84 -1.62 -17.93
CA GLY A 585 27.16 -1.08 -17.56
C GLY A 585 27.30 0.44 -17.74
N ASP A 586 26.24 1.14 -18.12
CA ASP A 586 26.22 2.59 -18.31
C ASP A 586 25.90 3.31 -16.99
N TYR A 587 26.85 3.28 -16.05
CA TYR A 587 26.67 3.77 -14.68
C TYR A 587 26.36 5.28 -14.59
N ALA A 588 26.89 6.09 -15.51
CA ALA A 588 26.62 7.52 -15.54
C ALA A 588 25.14 7.82 -15.87
N GLU A 589 24.59 7.10 -16.84
CA GLU A 589 23.20 7.26 -17.27
C GLU A 589 22.24 6.67 -16.22
N ALA A 590 22.60 5.52 -15.63
CA ALA A 590 21.86 4.93 -14.50
C ALA A 590 21.71 5.92 -13.34
N MET A 591 22.81 6.58 -12.96
CA MET A 591 22.80 7.62 -11.94
C MET A 591 21.91 8.80 -12.34
N ALA A 592 21.97 9.28 -13.59
CA ALA A 592 21.17 10.41 -14.06
C ALA A 592 19.65 10.12 -14.03
N TYR A 593 19.22 8.94 -14.48
CA TYR A 593 17.81 8.52 -14.40
C TYR A 593 17.35 8.37 -12.94
N GLN A 594 18.18 7.77 -12.09
CA GLN A 594 17.84 7.59 -10.68
C GLN A 594 17.76 8.93 -9.93
N GLN A 595 18.59 9.92 -10.26
CA GLN A 595 18.45 11.27 -9.71
C GLN A 595 17.11 11.92 -10.07
N LYS A 596 16.64 11.73 -11.32
CA LYS A 596 15.31 12.19 -11.73
C LYS A 596 14.21 11.46 -10.94
N ALA A 597 14.34 10.16 -10.72
CA ALA A 597 13.39 9.38 -9.92
C ALA A 597 13.33 9.85 -8.46
N VAL A 598 14.48 10.15 -7.84
CA VAL A 598 14.56 10.74 -6.49
C VAL A 598 13.82 12.09 -6.44
N LEU A 599 14.15 13.01 -7.35
CA LEU A 599 13.51 14.33 -7.40
C LEU A 599 11.99 14.22 -7.61
N MET A 600 11.56 13.28 -8.45
CA MET A 600 10.15 12.99 -8.68
C MET A 600 9.46 12.53 -7.39
N SER A 601 10.06 11.55 -6.71
CA SER A 601 9.53 10.95 -5.49
C SER A 601 9.47 11.97 -4.34
N GLU A 602 10.49 12.83 -4.17
CA GLU A 602 10.49 13.90 -3.15
C GLU A 602 9.31 14.86 -3.29
N ARG A 603 8.94 15.18 -4.53
CA ARG A 603 7.89 16.15 -4.84
C ARG A 603 6.49 15.58 -4.75
N VAL A 604 6.34 14.31 -5.13
CA VAL A 604 5.06 13.63 -5.20
C VAL A 604 4.69 13.00 -3.85
N ASN A 605 5.65 12.36 -3.18
CA ASN A 605 5.41 11.59 -1.96
C ASN A 605 5.90 12.31 -0.69
N GLY A 606 6.91 13.18 -0.83
CA GLY A 606 7.59 13.82 0.30
C GLY A 606 8.96 13.19 0.61
N ILE A 607 9.86 13.95 1.23
CA ILE A 607 11.26 13.57 1.45
C ILE A 607 11.45 12.36 2.38
N ASP A 608 10.52 12.14 3.29
CA ASP A 608 10.56 11.12 4.34
C ASP A 608 9.59 9.97 4.05
N HIS A 609 9.04 9.89 2.84
CA HIS A 609 8.20 8.79 2.41
C HIS A 609 9.05 7.51 2.19
N PRO A 610 8.59 6.31 2.59
CA PRO A 610 9.34 5.07 2.41
C PRO A 610 9.86 4.85 0.98
N HIS A 611 9.03 5.09 -0.04
CA HIS A 611 9.47 5.05 -1.44
C HIS A 611 10.65 5.98 -1.72
N THR A 612 10.62 7.23 -1.26
CA THR A 612 11.74 8.18 -1.46
C THR A 612 13.01 7.72 -0.74
N ILE A 613 12.89 7.12 0.43
CA ILE A 613 14.02 6.52 1.16
C ILE A 613 14.66 5.38 0.35
N THR A 614 13.84 4.52 -0.28
CA THR A 614 14.36 3.48 -1.18
C THR A 614 15.04 4.08 -2.42
N GLU A 615 14.52 5.17 -2.98
CA GLU A 615 15.16 5.84 -4.14
C GLU A 615 16.55 6.40 -3.79
N TYR A 616 16.75 6.92 -2.58
CA TYR A 616 18.08 7.34 -2.12
C TYR A 616 19.05 6.16 -2.01
N THR A 617 18.56 4.99 -1.62
CA THR A 617 19.37 3.77 -1.51
C THR A 617 19.84 3.28 -2.88
N HIS A 618 18.93 3.23 -3.86
CA HIS A 618 19.28 2.93 -5.25
C HIS A 618 20.24 3.97 -5.84
N LEU A 619 20.01 5.26 -5.59
CA LEU A 619 20.93 6.31 -6.04
C LEU A 619 22.32 6.14 -5.43
N ALA A 620 22.40 5.79 -4.15
CA ALA A 620 23.67 5.56 -3.48
C ALA A 620 24.47 4.41 -4.11
N LEU A 621 23.79 3.33 -4.50
CA LEU A 621 24.40 2.21 -5.21
C LEU A 621 24.98 2.64 -6.56
N TYR A 622 24.21 3.38 -7.36
CA TYR A 622 24.68 3.84 -8.68
C TYR A 622 25.78 4.90 -8.59
N CYS A 623 25.73 5.78 -7.58
CA CYS A 623 26.84 6.68 -7.26
C CYS A 623 28.11 5.91 -6.92
N PHE A 624 28.02 4.79 -6.19
CA PHE A 624 29.19 3.98 -5.84
C PHE A 624 29.79 3.26 -7.06
N ALA A 625 28.92 2.73 -7.93
CA ALA A 625 29.35 2.15 -9.21
C ALA A 625 30.06 3.19 -10.09
N ASN A 626 29.61 4.45 -10.04
CA ASN A 626 30.26 5.58 -10.70
C ASN A 626 31.42 6.19 -9.88
N SER A 627 31.96 5.46 -8.89
CA SER A 627 33.12 5.84 -8.05
C SER A 627 32.95 7.10 -7.18
N GLN A 628 31.71 7.52 -6.89
CA GLN A 628 31.39 8.68 -6.04
C GLN A 628 31.11 8.30 -4.58
N VAL A 629 32.13 7.75 -3.90
CA VAL A 629 32.00 7.16 -2.56
C VAL A 629 31.46 8.13 -1.49
N THR A 630 31.92 9.38 -1.49
CA THR A 630 31.47 10.38 -0.51
C THR A 630 29.97 10.70 -0.65
N THR A 631 29.47 10.77 -1.88
CA THR A 631 28.05 11.01 -2.15
C THR A 631 27.22 9.79 -1.73
N THR A 632 27.70 8.58 -2.02
CA THR A 632 27.07 7.32 -1.57
C THR A 632 26.86 7.30 -0.06
N LEU A 633 27.91 7.56 0.74
CA LEU A 633 27.79 7.55 2.20
C LEU A 633 26.80 8.61 2.71
N LYS A 634 26.83 9.83 2.14
CA LYS A 634 25.87 10.89 2.52
C LYS A 634 24.43 10.47 2.26
N LEU A 635 24.16 9.85 1.11
CA LEU A 635 22.84 9.36 0.74
C LEU A 635 22.39 8.22 1.66
N LEU A 636 23.25 7.25 1.95
CA LEU A 636 22.92 6.14 2.85
C LEU A 636 22.68 6.59 4.29
N TYR A 637 23.50 7.51 4.83
CA TYR A 637 23.26 8.07 6.16
C TYR A 637 21.95 8.86 6.23
N ARG A 638 21.61 9.61 5.17
CA ARG A 638 20.32 10.29 5.06
C ARG A 638 19.17 9.29 5.00
N ALA A 639 19.27 8.25 4.17
CA ALA A 639 18.25 7.21 4.06
C ALA A 639 18.03 6.50 5.40
N ARG A 640 19.12 6.14 6.11
CA ARG A 640 19.06 5.55 7.45
C ARG A 640 18.37 6.48 8.45
N TYR A 641 18.73 7.76 8.49
CA TYR A 641 18.09 8.73 9.39
C TYR A 641 16.58 8.83 9.15
N LEU A 642 16.16 8.92 7.89
CA LEU A 642 14.75 9.00 7.52
C LEU A 642 14.00 7.67 7.81
N MET A 643 14.65 6.53 7.61
CA MET A 643 14.09 5.22 7.95
C MET A 643 13.81 5.11 9.45
N LEU A 644 14.75 5.56 10.30
CA LEU A 644 14.56 5.58 11.75
C LEU A 644 13.41 6.50 12.18
N LEU A 645 13.20 7.62 11.50
CA LEU A 645 12.05 8.50 11.76
C LEU A 645 10.72 7.86 11.35
N ALA A 646 10.71 6.98 10.35
CA ALA A 646 9.51 6.32 9.85
C ALA A 646 9.11 5.10 10.71
N CYS A 647 10.06 4.22 11.06
CA CYS A 647 9.77 2.93 11.67
C CYS A 647 10.61 2.57 12.92
N GLY A 648 11.64 3.37 13.24
CA GLY A 648 12.58 3.11 14.33
C GLY A 648 13.67 2.08 13.98
N GLU A 649 14.44 1.64 14.99
CA GLU A 649 15.59 0.72 14.80
C GLU A 649 15.17 -0.74 14.54
N LEU A 650 13.93 -1.12 14.87
CA LEU A 650 13.45 -2.49 14.77
C LEU A 650 12.66 -2.71 13.46
N HIS A 651 13.35 -2.76 12.33
CA HIS A 651 12.72 -3.02 11.01
C HIS A 651 13.63 -3.82 10.06
N PRO A 652 13.10 -4.71 9.19
CA PRO A 652 13.91 -5.50 8.24
C PRO A 652 14.71 -4.71 7.20
N GLU A 653 14.32 -3.46 6.90
CA GLU A 653 15.06 -2.59 5.97
C GLU A 653 16.28 -1.90 6.62
N VAL A 654 16.29 -1.71 7.94
CA VAL A 654 17.44 -1.14 8.66
C VAL A 654 18.71 -1.99 8.50
N PRO A 655 18.70 -3.33 8.64
CA PRO A 655 19.90 -4.13 8.41
C PRO A 655 20.37 -4.11 6.95
N VAL A 656 19.49 -3.87 5.97
CA VAL A 656 19.89 -3.70 4.56
C VAL A 656 20.69 -2.41 4.39
N LEU A 657 20.19 -1.30 4.94
CA LEU A 657 20.91 -0.02 4.97
C LEU A 657 22.23 -0.11 5.72
N ASP A 658 22.23 -0.77 6.89
CA ASP A 658 23.45 -0.96 7.70
C ASP A 658 24.47 -1.85 6.97
N SER A 659 24.03 -2.87 6.24
CA SER A 659 24.91 -3.70 5.42
C SER A 659 25.52 -2.90 4.25
N ASN A 660 24.71 -2.07 3.59
CA ASN A 660 25.18 -1.16 2.53
C ASN A 660 26.21 -0.17 3.10
N ILE A 661 25.92 0.51 4.21
CA ILE A 661 26.85 1.44 4.86
C ILE A 661 28.14 0.71 5.27
N GLY A 662 28.00 -0.45 5.91
CA GLY A 662 29.12 -1.28 6.37
C GLY A 662 30.05 -1.69 5.24
N LEU A 663 29.51 -2.11 4.10
CA LEU A 663 30.29 -2.47 2.91
C LEU A 663 31.02 -1.28 2.28
N ILE A 664 30.36 -0.13 2.18
CA ILE A 664 30.99 1.07 1.63
C ILE A 664 32.14 1.54 2.55
N LEU A 665 31.93 1.56 3.87
CA LEU A 665 32.98 1.87 4.84
C LEU A 665 34.14 0.87 4.78
N HIS A 666 33.84 -0.41 4.56
CA HIS A 666 34.83 -1.45 4.36
C HIS A 666 35.71 -1.18 3.12
N ALA A 667 35.12 -0.67 2.03
CA ALA A 667 35.85 -0.29 0.83
C ALA A 667 36.77 0.93 1.04
N VAL A 668 36.39 1.87 1.92
CA VAL A 668 37.20 3.06 2.25
C VAL A 668 38.32 2.75 3.24
N GLY A 669 38.26 1.60 3.92
CA GLY A 669 39.23 1.21 4.95
C GLY A 669 38.84 1.61 6.38
N GLU A 670 37.62 2.11 6.58
CA GLU A 670 37.06 2.45 7.90
C GLU A 670 36.48 1.20 8.58
N TYR A 671 37.35 0.24 8.89
CA TYR A 671 36.96 -1.11 9.32
C TYR A 671 36.23 -1.14 10.67
N ASP A 672 36.60 -0.27 11.62
CA ASP A 672 35.93 -0.20 12.93
C ASP A 672 34.47 0.23 12.82
N LEU A 673 34.19 1.27 12.03
CA LEU A 673 32.82 1.74 11.78
C LEU A 673 32.05 0.72 10.96
N SER A 674 32.69 0.14 9.93
CA SER A 674 32.12 -0.94 9.12
C SER A 674 31.64 -2.10 10.00
N LEU A 675 32.48 -2.57 10.92
CA LEU A 675 32.15 -3.67 11.82
C LEU A 675 30.91 -3.35 12.67
N ARG A 676 30.80 -2.15 13.23
CA ARG A 676 29.65 -1.76 14.06
C ARG A 676 28.33 -1.83 13.30
N PHE A 677 28.30 -1.32 12.05
CA PHE A 677 27.11 -1.39 11.21
C PHE A 677 26.78 -2.85 10.83
N LEU A 678 27.78 -3.64 10.45
CA LEU A 678 27.59 -5.04 10.07
C LEU A 678 27.15 -5.92 11.26
N GLU A 679 27.63 -5.66 12.47
CA GLU A 679 27.18 -6.34 13.69
C GLU A 679 25.73 -5.99 14.03
N ASN A 680 25.33 -4.73 13.86
CA ASN A 680 23.92 -4.35 14.02
C ASN A 680 23.03 -5.04 12.98
N ALA A 681 23.48 -5.06 11.72
CA ALA A 681 22.78 -5.75 10.64
C ALA A 681 22.62 -7.26 10.92
N LEU A 682 23.70 -7.91 11.38
CA LEU A 682 23.68 -9.32 11.78
C LEU A 682 22.69 -9.58 12.91
N LYS A 683 22.70 -8.75 13.96
CA LYS A 683 21.80 -8.88 15.11
C LYS A 683 20.33 -8.80 14.68
N LEU A 684 19.98 -7.84 13.82
CA LEU A 684 18.62 -7.67 13.31
C LEU A 684 18.23 -8.79 12.34
N ASN A 685 19.12 -9.19 11.44
CA ASN A 685 18.87 -10.28 10.50
C ASN A 685 18.63 -11.62 11.22
N ILE A 686 19.37 -11.92 12.30
CA ILE A 686 19.11 -13.10 13.14
C ILE A 686 17.72 -13.05 13.76
N ARG A 687 17.28 -11.87 14.22
CA ARG A 687 15.97 -11.69 14.85
C ARG A 687 14.81 -11.92 13.88
N PHE A 688 14.91 -11.39 12.65
CA PHE A 688 13.83 -11.45 11.68
C PHE A 688 13.83 -12.75 10.87
N TYR A 689 14.96 -13.11 10.27
CA TYR A 689 15.06 -14.27 9.37
C TYR A 689 15.43 -15.58 10.07
N GLY A 690 15.87 -15.52 11.32
CA GLY A 690 16.33 -16.68 12.08
C GLY A 690 17.77 -17.10 11.74
N ILE A 691 18.38 -17.85 12.66
CA ILE A 691 19.83 -18.20 12.63
C ILE A 691 20.23 -19.01 11.40
N ARG A 692 19.28 -19.72 10.77
CA ARG A 692 19.55 -20.62 9.64
C ARG A 692 19.35 -19.98 8.27
N SER A 693 18.97 -18.71 8.17
CA SER A 693 18.67 -18.08 6.87
C SER A 693 19.93 -17.75 6.05
N LEU A 694 19.83 -17.83 4.72
CA LEU A 694 20.87 -17.38 3.79
C LEU A 694 21.26 -15.91 4.00
N LYS A 695 20.31 -15.03 4.35
CA LYS A 695 20.60 -13.61 4.63
C LYS A 695 21.49 -13.44 5.86
N VAL A 696 21.30 -14.31 6.86
CA VAL A 696 22.14 -14.34 8.07
C VAL A 696 23.53 -14.88 7.75
N ALA A 697 23.64 -15.89 6.88
CA ALA A 697 24.94 -16.38 6.41
C ALA A 697 25.75 -15.28 5.70
N VAL A 698 25.12 -14.51 4.80
CA VAL A 698 25.77 -13.34 4.17
C VAL A 698 26.22 -12.34 5.24
N SER A 699 25.39 -12.04 6.24
CA SER A 699 25.76 -11.10 7.31
C SER A 699 26.95 -11.59 8.13
N TYR A 700 27.00 -12.88 8.48
CA TYR A 700 28.17 -13.49 9.16
C TYR A 700 29.44 -13.38 8.32
N HIS A 701 29.33 -13.64 7.01
CA HIS A 701 30.44 -13.51 6.08
C HIS A 701 31.00 -12.08 6.03
N LEU A 702 30.12 -11.08 5.98
CA LEU A 702 30.52 -9.67 5.97
C LEU A 702 31.23 -9.27 7.27
N VAL A 703 30.70 -9.69 8.42
CA VAL A 703 31.33 -9.46 9.73
C VAL A 703 32.71 -10.14 9.80
N ALA A 704 32.83 -11.38 9.32
CA ALA A 704 34.10 -12.11 9.30
C ALA A 704 35.16 -11.39 8.45
N ARG A 705 34.76 -10.83 7.30
CA ARG A 705 35.65 -10.03 6.44
C ARG A 705 36.11 -8.74 7.12
N ALA A 706 35.20 -8.03 7.80
CA ALA A 706 35.56 -6.82 8.55
C ALA A 706 36.52 -7.13 9.72
N GLN A 707 36.24 -8.19 10.49
CA GLN A 707 37.10 -8.63 11.61
C GLN A 707 38.49 -9.08 11.14
N SER A 708 38.57 -9.79 10.01
CA SER A 708 39.85 -10.15 9.38
C SER A 708 40.68 -8.90 9.05
N CYS A 709 40.03 -7.83 8.57
CA CYS A 709 40.70 -6.57 8.27
C CYS A 709 41.16 -5.78 9.51
N LEU A 710 40.54 -6.04 10.67
CA LEU A 710 40.99 -5.52 11.97
C LEU A 710 42.06 -6.40 12.65
N GLY A 711 42.37 -7.57 12.06
CA GLY A 711 43.30 -8.54 12.61
C GLY A 711 42.71 -9.47 13.68
N ASP A 712 41.40 -9.42 13.94
CA ASP A 712 40.70 -10.40 14.79
C ASP A 712 40.34 -11.67 13.99
N PHE A 713 41.36 -12.48 13.71
CA PHE A 713 41.18 -13.74 13.00
C PHE A 713 40.38 -14.78 13.80
N ARG A 714 40.32 -14.66 15.13
CA ARG A 714 39.57 -15.61 15.96
C ARG A 714 38.07 -15.38 15.80
N GLY A 715 37.63 -14.12 15.90
CA GLY A 715 36.26 -13.73 15.59
C GLY A 715 35.88 -14.06 14.15
N ALA A 716 36.76 -13.73 13.20
CA ALA A 716 36.52 -13.97 11.78
C ALA A 716 36.31 -15.47 11.46
N LEU A 717 37.15 -16.35 12.00
CA LEU A 717 37.00 -17.80 11.84
C LEU A 717 35.71 -18.34 12.45
N GLN A 718 35.28 -17.80 13.60
CA GLN A 718 34.03 -18.21 14.24
C GLN A 718 32.82 -17.85 13.37
N ASN A 719 32.78 -16.61 12.87
CA ASN A 719 31.67 -16.12 12.05
C ASN A 719 31.62 -16.81 10.69
N GLU A 720 32.76 -16.95 10.01
CA GLU A 720 32.82 -17.64 8.71
C GLU A 720 32.47 -19.13 8.84
N ARG A 721 32.77 -19.76 9.99
CA ARG A 721 32.33 -21.15 10.24
C ARG A 721 30.81 -21.25 10.34
N GLN A 722 30.14 -20.24 10.90
CA GLN A 722 28.67 -20.19 10.90
C GLN A 722 28.15 -20.03 9.47
N THR A 723 28.73 -19.13 8.67
CA THR A 723 28.42 -18.97 7.24
C THR A 723 28.46 -20.30 6.50
N TYR A 724 29.59 -21.01 6.57
CA TYR A 724 29.77 -22.31 5.90
C TYR A 724 28.76 -23.35 6.39
N THR A 725 28.47 -23.40 7.69
CA THR A 725 27.51 -24.34 8.27
C THR A 725 26.10 -24.10 7.72
N ILE A 726 25.70 -22.84 7.58
CA ILE A 726 24.40 -22.46 7.04
C ILE A 726 24.32 -22.80 5.54
N TYR A 727 25.32 -22.41 4.74
CA TYR A 727 25.34 -22.71 3.31
C TYR A 727 25.37 -24.21 3.03
N LYS A 728 26.19 -24.98 3.74
CA LYS A 728 26.22 -26.44 3.62
C LYS A 728 24.85 -27.07 3.96
N ALA A 729 24.16 -26.55 4.97
CA ALA A 729 22.86 -27.09 5.38
C ALA A 729 21.72 -26.74 4.41
N GLN A 730 21.73 -25.55 3.79
CA GLN A 730 20.64 -25.08 2.93
C GLN A 730 20.85 -25.32 1.43
N LEU A 731 22.10 -25.20 0.95
CA LEU A 731 22.45 -25.25 -0.47
C LEU A 731 23.21 -26.53 -0.85
N GLY A 732 23.78 -27.25 0.13
CA GLY A 732 24.63 -28.41 -0.09
C GLY A 732 26.11 -28.05 -0.29
N GLU A 733 26.97 -29.08 -0.38
CA GLU A 733 28.44 -28.92 -0.48
C GLU A 733 28.91 -28.47 -1.87
N GLU A 734 28.19 -28.85 -2.94
CA GLU A 734 28.57 -28.58 -4.33
C GLU A 734 28.26 -27.14 -4.78
N HIS A 735 27.46 -26.39 -4.01
CA HIS A 735 27.05 -25.04 -4.38
C HIS A 735 28.22 -24.04 -4.28
N ASP A 736 28.33 -23.13 -5.25
CA ASP A 736 29.43 -22.15 -5.37
C ASP A 736 29.66 -21.34 -4.09
N LYS A 737 28.60 -20.74 -3.51
CA LYS A 737 28.66 -20.04 -2.21
C LYS A 737 29.23 -20.87 -1.05
N THR A 738 28.95 -22.18 -1.01
CA THR A 738 29.51 -23.09 0.01
C THR A 738 31.00 -23.30 -0.21
N ARG A 739 31.41 -23.43 -1.48
CA ARG A 739 32.83 -23.56 -1.88
C ARG A 739 33.61 -22.28 -1.59
N GLU A 740 33.06 -21.12 -1.94
CA GLU A 740 33.64 -19.80 -1.63
C GLU A 740 33.87 -19.62 -0.12
N SER A 741 32.89 -19.97 0.71
CA SER A 741 33.03 -19.90 2.17
C SER A 741 34.09 -20.89 2.70
N SER A 742 34.18 -22.09 2.12
CA SER A 742 35.24 -23.06 2.45
C SER A 742 36.64 -22.53 2.12
N GLU A 743 36.80 -21.90 0.95
CA GLU A 743 38.04 -21.26 0.55
C GLU A 743 38.39 -20.07 1.47
N CYS A 744 37.39 -19.27 1.85
CA CYS A 744 37.53 -18.18 2.80
C CYS A 744 38.02 -18.69 4.16
N LEU A 745 37.44 -19.77 4.68
CA LEU A 745 37.89 -20.43 5.92
C LEU A 745 39.33 -20.90 5.85
N ARG A 746 39.73 -21.51 4.73
CA ARG A 746 41.11 -21.96 4.51
C ARG A 746 42.07 -20.78 4.53
N HIS A 747 41.72 -19.69 3.87
CA HIS A 747 42.53 -18.47 3.81
C HIS A 747 42.66 -17.80 5.19
N LEU A 748 41.56 -17.62 5.92
CA LEU A 748 41.57 -17.07 7.29
C LEU A 748 42.42 -17.92 8.24
N THR A 749 42.34 -19.26 8.12
CA THR A 749 43.14 -20.18 8.94
C THR A 749 44.63 -20.03 8.66
N GLN A 750 45.02 -19.94 7.38
CA GLN A 750 46.42 -19.70 7.00
C GLN A 750 46.93 -18.37 7.55
N GLN A 751 46.15 -17.29 7.42
CA GLN A 751 46.51 -15.97 7.94
C GLN A 751 46.64 -15.97 9.47
N ALA A 752 45.72 -16.62 10.19
CA ALA A 752 45.78 -16.77 11.64
C ALA A 752 47.05 -17.51 12.10
N VAL A 753 47.41 -18.60 11.42
CA VAL A 753 48.64 -19.37 11.71
C VAL A 753 49.89 -18.55 11.44
N VAL A 754 49.92 -17.78 10.34
CA VAL A 754 51.05 -16.90 10.01
C VAL A 754 51.20 -15.80 11.06
N LEU A 755 50.10 -15.17 11.49
CA LEU A 755 50.12 -14.17 12.56
C LEU A 755 50.63 -14.78 13.87
N GLN A 756 50.11 -15.95 14.27
CA GLN A 756 50.53 -16.61 15.51
C GLN A 756 52.01 -17.01 15.49
N LYS A 757 52.53 -17.50 14.36
CA LYS A 757 53.97 -17.79 14.19
C LYS A 757 54.81 -16.52 14.36
N LYS A 758 54.40 -15.40 13.75
CA LYS A 758 55.10 -14.11 13.87
C LYS A 758 55.05 -13.57 15.30
N ILE A 759 53.93 -13.68 15.99
CA ILE A 759 53.80 -13.30 17.42
C ILE A 759 54.77 -14.14 18.26
N ASN A 760 54.80 -15.46 18.06
CA ASN A 760 55.70 -16.34 18.79
C ASN A 760 57.18 -16.03 18.50
N ASP A 761 57.53 -15.66 17.27
CA ASP A 761 58.88 -15.25 16.89
C ASP A 761 59.29 -13.91 17.54
N ILE A 762 58.35 -12.98 17.69
CA ILE A 762 58.54 -11.72 18.44
C ILE A 762 58.83 -12.00 19.91
N TYR A 763 58.04 -12.85 20.56
CA TYR A 763 58.28 -13.26 21.95
C TYR A 763 59.63 -13.95 22.14
N LYS A 764 60.10 -14.71 21.14
CA LYS A 764 61.43 -15.36 21.18
C LYS A 764 62.59 -14.40 20.92
N LYS A 765 62.39 -13.34 20.13
CA LYS A 765 63.46 -12.41 19.70
C LYS A 765 63.53 -11.10 20.50
N ASN A 766 62.67 -10.90 21.51
CA ASN A 766 62.65 -9.71 22.36
C ASN A 766 62.49 -8.37 21.59
N ASN A 767 61.84 -8.39 20.41
CA ASN A 767 61.59 -7.20 19.59
C ASN A 767 60.13 -6.77 19.71
N ALA A 768 59.87 -5.58 20.28
CA ALA A 768 58.53 -5.15 20.69
C ALA A 768 57.59 -4.65 19.57
N THR A 769 57.97 -4.71 18.29
CA THR A 769 57.19 -4.15 17.18
C THR A 769 56.65 -5.22 16.25
N LEU A 770 55.32 -5.38 16.24
CA LEU A 770 54.57 -6.10 15.23
C LEU A 770 54.73 -5.37 13.87
N PRO A 771 55.20 -6.03 12.80
CA PRO A 771 55.17 -5.44 11.47
C PRO A 771 53.70 -5.25 11.02
N PRO A 772 53.38 -4.20 10.24
CA PRO A 772 52.02 -3.94 9.81
C PRO A 772 51.46 -5.15 9.06
N LEU A 773 50.27 -5.61 9.46
CA LEU A 773 49.51 -6.60 8.72
C LEU A 773 49.14 -5.98 7.36
N GLN A 774 49.73 -6.48 6.28
CA GLN A 774 49.33 -6.11 4.92
C GLN A 774 47.97 -6.75 4.62
N ILE A 775 46.92 -6.08 5.05
CA ILE A 775 45.55 -6.40 4.66
C ILE A 775 45.27 -5.55 3.43
N GLN A 776 45.16 -6.19 2.27
CA GLN A 776 44.75 -5.50 1.06
C GLN A 776 43.26 -5.20 1.15
N ALA A 777 42.89 -3.93 0.94
CA ALA A 777 41.50 -3.55 0.80
C ALA A 777 40.88 -4.33 -0.38
N PRO A 778 39.63 -4.80 -0.26
CA PRO A 778 39.00 -5.54 -1.34
C PRO A 778 38.83 -4.64 -2.57
N PRO A 779 38.91 -5.19 -3.78
CA PRO A 779 38.65 -4.43 -4.99
C PRO A 779 37.19 -3.95 -5.00
N GLN A 780 36.97 -2.77 -5.57
CA GLN A 780 35.64 -2.14 -5.67
C GLN A 780 34.62 -3.05 -6.38
N SER A 781 35.07 -3.89 -7.32
CA SER A 781 34.24 -4.90 -8.00
C SER A 781 33.59 -5.89 -7.03
N ASN A 782 34.33 -6.41 -6.06
CA ASN A 782 33.83 -7.40 -5.11
C ASN A 782 32.87 -6.75 -4.10
N VAL A 783 33.10 -5.48 -3.77
CA VAL A 783 32.16 -4.70 -2.93
C VAL A 783 30.87 -4.45 -3.69
N LEU A 784 30.97 -4.08 -4.98
CA LEU A 784 29.80 -3.86 -5.83
C LEU A 784 28.97 -5.14 -6.01
N GLU A 785 29.62 -6.29 -6.20
CA GLU A 785 28.96 -7.60 -6.26
C GLU A 785 28.19 -7.92 -4.97
N MET A 786 28.82 -7.71 -3.81
CA MET A 786 28.16 -7.91 -2.51
C MET A 786 26.99 -6.94 -2.30
N LEU A 787 27.14 -5.67 -2.72
CA LEU A 787 26.04 -4.70 -2.70
C LEU A 787 24.90 -5.14 -3.61
N ASN A 788 25.18 -5.66 -4.80
CA ASN A 788 24.18 -6.19 -5.71
C ASN A 788 23.41 -7.35 -5.05
N ILE A 789 24.11 -8.30 -4.41
CA ILE A 789 23.48 -9.43 -3.70
C ILE A 789 22.55 -8.94 -2.58
N ILE A 790 22.99 -7.99 -1.76
CA ILE A 790 22.20 -7.46 -0.62
C ILE A 790 20.95 -6.73 -1.09
N ASN A 791 21.08 -5.95 -2.18
CA ASN A 791 19.97 -5.20 -2.76
C ASN A 791 19.15 -6.03 -3.76
N GLY A 792 19.41 -7.34 -3.89
CA GLY A 792 18.64 -8.26 -4.74
C GLY A 792 18.83 -8.08 -6.25
N ILE A 793 19.90 -7.41 -6.68
CA ILE A 793 20.25 -7.27 -8.11
C ILE A 793 21.10 -8.48 -8.51
N LEU A 794 20.49 -9.42 -9.23
CA LEU A 794 21.19 -10.58 -9.78
C LEU A 794 21.57 -10.32 -11.24
N PHE A 795 22.87 -10.37 -11.53
CA PHE A 795 23.34 -10.47 -12.91
C PHE A 795 23.26 -11.94 -13.32
N VAL A 796 22.33 -12.27 -14.21
CA VAL A 796 22.52 -13.47 -15.04
C VAL A 796 23.76 -13.16 -15.89
N GLN A 797 24.80 -14.00 -15.80
CA GLN A 797 26.03 -13.80 -16.56
C GLN A 797 25.73 -13.86 -18.06
N ILE A 798 25.40 -12.71 -18.65
CA ILE A 798 25.49 -12.48 -20.08
C ILE A 798 26.99 -12.48 -20.37
N SER A 799 27.46 -13.31 -21.31
CA SER A 799 28.89 -13.46 -21.52
C SER A 799 29.52 -12.11 -21.90
N PRO A 800 30.77 -11.82 -21.50
CA PRO A 800 31.48 -10.60 -21.90
C PRO A 800 31.51 -10.42 -23.41
N GLN A 801 31.49 -11.53 -24.15
CA GLN A 801 31.44 -11.59 -25.61
C GLN A 801 30.09 -11.11 -26.15
N ASP A 802 28.99 -11.45 -25.47
CA ASP A 802 27.65 -10.97 -25.84
C ASP A 802 27.50 -9.48 -25.53
N ILE A 803 28.13 -8.98 -24.47
CA ILE A 803 28.17 -7.54 -24.14
C ILE A 803 29.02 -6.76 -25.15
N GLU A 804 30.18 -7.29 -25.58
CA GLU A 804 31.00 -6.66 -26.62
C GLU A 804 30.33 -6.71 -28.00
N ASN A 805 29.70 -7.83 -28.36
CA ASN A 805 28.87 -7.95 -29.56
C ASN A 805 27.69 -6.97 -29.51
N PHE A 806 27.07 -6.81 -28.34
CA PHE A 806 25.99 -5.87 -28.10
C PHE A 806 26.44 -4.41 -28.24
N LYS A 807 27.62 -4.04 -27.69
CA LYS A 807 28.23 -2.71 -27.85
C LYS A 807 28.65 -2.42 -29.29
N ALA A 808 29.25 -3.38 -29.99
CA ALA A 808 29.65 -3.25 -31.38
C ALA A 808 28.45 -3.09 -32.34
N GLU A 809 27.35 -3.79 -32.07
CA GLU A 809 26.08 -3.63 -32.80
C GLU A 809 25.44 -2.25 -32.53
N LEU A 810 25.67 -1.68 -31.33
CA LEU A 810 25.21 -0.36 -30.92
C LEU A 810 25.91 0.77 -31.68
N GLU A 811 27.24 0.71 -31.77
CA GLU A 811 28.04 1.66 -32.56
C GLU A 811 27.71 1.57 -34.05
N ARG A 812 27.49 0.36 -34.58
CA ARG A 812 27.04 0.16 -35.98
C ARG A 812 25.67 0.74 -36.27
N ARG A 813 24.72 0.67 -35.32
CA ARG A 813 23.36 1.23 -35.51
C ARG A 813 23.31 2.74 -35.32
N GLN A 814 24.12 3.31 -34.42
CA GLN A 814 24.26 4.77 -34.30
C GLN A 814 24.93 5.37 -35.56
N ALA A 815 25.93 4.70 -36.14
CA ALA A 815 26.52 5.09 -37.42
C ALA A 815 25.55 4.94 -38.62
N LYS A 816 24.56 4.04 -38.54
CA LYS A 816 23.52 3.89 -39.57
C LYS A 816 22.39 4.93 -39.48
N LYS A 817 22.13 5.52 -38.29
CA LYS A 817 21.13 6.60 -38.14
C LYS A 817 21.61 7.96 -38.65
N SER A 818 22.89 8.13 -39.01
CA SER A 818 23.44 9.35 -39.62
C SER A 818 23.48 9.32 -41.16
N VAL A 819 22.84 8.36 -41.83
CA VAL A 819 22.79 8.27 -43.29
C VAL A 819 21.32 8.36 -43.77
N PRO A 820 20.97 9.26 -44.71
CA PRO A 820 19.59 9.39 -45.19
C PRO A 820 19.13 8.13 -45.93
N LEU A 821 17.90 7.69 -45.64
CA LEU A 821 17.28 6.49 -46.19
C LEU A 821 17.19 6.51 -47.72
N ALA A 822 17.68 5.44 -48.35
CA ALA A 822 17.20 4.98 -49.64
C ALA A 822 17.13 3.44 -49.68
N ASN A 823 15.91 2.99 -49.98
CA ASN A 823 15.49 1.68 -50.51
C ASN A 823 15.35 0.48 -49.57
N ALA A 824 14.10 -0.01 -49.60
CA ALA A 824 13.58 -1.25 -49.06
C ALA A 824 14.00 -2.48 -49.89
N ASN A 825 14.15 -3.63 -49.21
CA ASN A 825 13.49 -4.91 -49.50
C ASN A 825 14.21 -6.07 -48.80
N GLY A 826 13.42 -7.03 -48.30
CA GLY A 826 13.81 -8.46 -48.32
C GLY A 826 14.12 -9.13 -46.99
N ASP A 827 13.22 -10.04 -46.62
CA ASP A 827 13.44 -11.34 -45.95
C ASP A 827 13.63 -11.41 -44.43
N ALA A 828 12.59 -11.94 -43.80
CA ALA A 828 12.57 -12.47 -42.46
C ALA A 828 13.08 -13.92 -42.47
N ALA A 829 14.10 -14.20 -41.68
CA ALA A 829 14.53 -15.55 -41.33
C ALA A 829 14.27 -15.78 -39.83
N LEU A 830 13.53 -16.85 -39.55
CA LEU A 830 13.36 -17.45 -38.23
C LEU A 830 14.67 -18.13 -37.83
N GLU A 831 15.21 -17.81 -36.66
CA GLU A 831 16.22 -18.63 -35.99
C GLU A 831 15.86 -18.89 -34.53
N ASP A 832 16.19 -20.10 -34.12
CA ASP A 832 15.77 -20.84 -32.92
C ASP A 832 16.10 -20.16 -31.59
N THR A 833 15.20 -20.35 -30.63
CA THR A 833 15.33 -19.91 -29.24
C THR A 833 15.82 -21.07 -28.37
N PRO A 834 16.82 -20.86 -27.48
CA PRO A 834 16.95 -21.67 -26.29
C PRO A 834 16.07 -21.07 -25.19
N GLU A 835 15.10 -21.86 -24.70
CA GLU A 835 14.38 -21.57 -23.47
C GLU A 835 15.38 -21.49 -22.30
N VAL A 836 15.57 -20.28 -21.76
CA VAL A 836 16.18 -20.08 -20.44
C VAL A 836 15.12 -19.43 -19.57
N SER A 837 14.56 -20.20 -18.65
CA SER A 837 13.66 -19.74 -17.61
C SER A 837 14.41 -18.80 -16.66
N VAL A 838 14.03 -17.52 -16.68
CA VAL A 838 14.56 -16.49 -15.78
C VAL A 838 13.48 -16.09 -14.79
N GLU A 839 13.65 -16.49 -13.53
CA GLU A 839 12.93 -15.89 -12.41
C GLU A 839 13.56 -14.53 -12.09
N VAL A 840 13.01 -13.47 -12.69
CA VAL A 840 13.25 -12.10 -12.21
C VAL A 840 12.29 -11.85 -11.05
N SER A 841 12.75 -12.09 -9.82
CA SER A 841 12.00 -11.72 -8.62
C SER A 841 11.81 -10.19 -8.59
N SER A 842 10.56 -9.76 -8.72
CA SER A 842 10.10 -8.39 -8.47
C SER A 842 10.16 -8.07 -6.97
N ARG A 843 11.26 -7.46 -6.54
CA ARG A 843 11.28 -6.63 -5.33
C ARG A 843 11.90 -5.27 -5.66
#